data_AF-A0A1L3LNA3-F1
#
_entry.id   AF-A0A1L3LNA3-F1
#
_cell.length_a   1.000
_cell.length_b   1.000
_cell.length_c   1.000
_cell.angle_alpha   90.00
_cell.angle_beta   90.00
_cell.angle_gamma   90.00
#
_symmetry.space_group_name_H-M   'P 1'
#
loop_
_entity.id
_entity.type
_entity.pdbx_description
1 polymer ?
#
loop_
_entity_poly.entity_id
_entity_poly.type
_entity_poly.pdbx_seq_one_letter_code
_entity_poly.pdbx_strand_id
1 'polypeptide(L)'
;MVRSIDRKEDVAAAHPVGSRPDTALLSNGRYSLLLTESGAGFASWCGLDVTRWREDATRDCWGQFCYIRDLEDEKVWTIGRQPICRADAIYERSFRGDRAEFRCSAGDIDIWWEVCVATDCDAEVRLLRLFNRGTTAKELDLTSYAEVCLNGRRADSAHPAFAKLFVETWFDEETSALFARRRPRSASEKPIWAVHVSAASADDQPAVEYETDRRRFLGRGRTPSNPSALVRGKSLSATTGPVLDPIFSLRRRVLLKPSETQRIAFATGAADSEAAVVAIAKRFADVDAAGRALSDAFETYATELASSKLSPETVDVCNQLAGSLAFFDSDLRDSDALRQEPLSTGNLWSVGISGDLPIMLLRIDQTHATSLVEHVIDAHAFITSRGLPFDLALLDVSGAIETMQLSDKAKGQMEGAPCGPGGVHLLSPSAISSASADAIAAAARVVLCCSRGSLADQLKSTAKLSPLKHTEMNFRDAAEKQSGAARTDLLFWNGRGGFTRDGREYVVATGGGAETPTPWCNVIANREFGCLTSESGLGYSWAGNSQLNRLTPWSNDPVSDSPSEIIYLRDERTGEVWAPTRLPLGQASTSTVRHGQGYSRYEGVGRLLHHEMTVHVPVSEPIKIVRLAIRNDGTETRNLAVTYYVEWVLGTLRENASGRVACEFDTDTGAVIARNLWESDFSGKLAFAASSAPLRSFTCDRREFLGRNGSVFQPVGLAGSKLSGSAGSLIDPCAALVVETSVAPAESVEIVFVLGQADSLDEVRRLVREYAAPESARNSLATVSRQWDQLLSSVTVRTPATAFDLMMNRWLLYQVLCCRVWARTGFYQSGGAYGFRDQLQDVAALVHCAPDEARAHILRAAERQFTEGDVQHWWHPPSGVGVRTRMTDDLYFLPYVVQHYVSVTGDYELLSEPVPFITSPVLADDQEESFGAPQVSEESGTLYDHCCRALDWGFRLGSHGLPLMGTGDWNDGMNKVGAGGKGESVWNGWFFLTVLKAFATIASAMGDEGRAAWCRERAEALRTSLEAEAWDGSWYRRAYFDDGTPLGSCLNDECQIDAIPQAWAVISGAADPERASQAMRAVWKQLVRPEDKLIQLFDPPFDKGALQPGYIKGYVPGIRENGGQYTHAAAWVVWATALLGDGDRAFELWSMLNPINHALSPEDTERYMVEPYVVSADVYGAFPHTGRGAGRGIQDRPAGCIALAWKLFSAFVEREIIFSSSRAFRRSGPGTRWTFGWGPRPITSR
;
A
#
# COMPACT_ATOMS: atom_id res chain seq x y z
N MET A 1 46.28 -23.92 -24.31
CA MET A 1 47.53 -23.48 -23.65
C MET A 1 47.15 -22.69 -22.42
N VAL A 2 47.32 -23.31 -21.26
CA VAL A 2 46.95 -22.76 -19.95
C VAL A 2 48.04 -21.79 -19.52
N ARG A 3 47.71 -20.49 -19.40
CA ARG A 3 48.56 -19.53 -18.68
C ARG A 3 47.98 -19.41 -17.27
N SER A 4 48.71 -19.90 -16.28
CA SER A 4 48.45 -19.65 -14.87
C SER A 4 48.61 -18.15 -14.61
N ILE A 5 47.55 -17.51 -14.14
CA ILE A 5 47.63 -16.20 -13.52
C ILE A 5 47.84 -16.48 -12.03
N ASP A 6 49.09 -16.42 -11.60
CA ASP A 6 49.44 -16.23 -10.20
C ASP A 6 48.95 -14.83 -9.79
N ARG A 7 47.77 -14.76 -9.17
CA ARG A 7 47.40 -13.65 -8.28
C ARG A 7 47.27 -14.22 -6.88
N LYS A 8 48.38 -14.20 -6.14
CA LYS A 8 48.35 -14.07 -4.68
C LYS A 8 48.01 -12.61 -4.37
N GLU A 9 46.72 -12.29 -4.37
CA GLU A 9 46.19 -11.18 -3.57
C GLU A 9 45.61 -11.82 -2.30
N ASP A 10 45.90 -11.19 -1.15
CA ASP A 10 45.60 -11.68 0.19
C ASP A 10 44.13 -12.11 0.36
N VAL A 11 43.88 -13.41 0.26
CA VAL A 11 42.63 -14.05 0.69
C VAL A 11 42.75 -14.28 2.20
N ALA A 12 42.24 -13.34 2.99
CA ALA A 12 41.64 -13.54 4.33
C ALA A 12 41.73 -12.24 5.17
N ALA A 13 40.83 -11.31 4.94
CA ALA A 13 40.40 -10.39 6.00
C ALA A 13 38.88 -10.40 6.01
N ALA A 14 38.29 -10.93 7.08
CA ALA A 14 36.89 -10.67 7.38
C ALA A 14 36.75 -9.16 7.57
N HIS A 15 36.23 -8.47 6.55
CA HIS A 15 35.99 -7.04 6.63
C HIS A 15 35.00 -6.75 7.77
N PRO A 16 35.26 -5.76 8.63
CA PRO A 16 34.32 -5.37 9.66
C PRO A 16 33.01 -4.92 9.00
N VAL A 17 31.88 -5.39 9.53
CA VAL A 17 30.56 -4.97 9.06
C VAL A 17 30.37 -3.49 9.42
N GLY A 18 30.49 -2.61 8.43
CA GLY A 18 30.29 -1.17 8.58
C GLY A 18 28.82 -0.78 8.79
N SER A 19 28.54 0.49 9.03
CA SER A 19 27.19 1.02 9.30
C SER A 19 26.20 0.81 8.12
N ARG A 20 26.68 0.82 6.88
CA ARG A 20 25.89 0.68 5.64
C ARG A 20 26.41 -0.44 4.73
N PRO A 21 25.67 -0.87 3.69
CA PRO A 21 26.21 -1.76 2.67
C PRO A 21 27.32 -1.11 1.85
N ASP A 22 28.31 -1.88 1.45
CA ASP A 22 29.18 -1.50 0.34
C ASP A 22 28.41 -1.62 -0.96
N THR A 23 28.65 -0.69 -1.89
CA THR A 23 27.87 -0.55 -3.12
C THR A 23 28.73 -0.44 -4.36
N ALA A 24 28.19 -0.88 -5.50
CA ALA A 24 28.70 -0.60 -6.84
C ALA A 24 27.63 0.14 -7.64
N LEU A 25 28.02 1.22 -8.31
CA LEU A 25 27.15 1.98 -9.20
C LEU A 25 27.63 1.86 -10.65
N LEU A 26 26.80 1.24 -11.49
CA LEU A 26 27.09 0.93 -12.89
C LEU A 26 26.05 1.59 -13.79
N SER A 27 26.45 2.13 -14.94
CA SER A 27 25.50 2.78 -15.86
C SER A 27 26.09 3.00 -17.24
N ASN A 28 25.23 3.08 -18.26
CA ASN A 28 25.56 3.58 -19.60
C ASN A 28 25.02 5.01 -19.85
N GLY A 29 24.55 5.69 -18.80
CA GLY A 29 23.93 7.02 -18.82
C GLY A 29 22.40 7.01 -18.92
N ARG A 30 21.80 5.93 -19.43
CA ARG A 30 20.34 5.76 -19.49
C ARG A 30 19.84 4.64 -18.61
N TYR A 31 20.51 3.51 -18.64
CA TYR A 31 20.28 2.37 -17.75
C TYR A 31 21.30 2.42 -16.61
N SER A 32 20.82 2.29 -15.39
CA SER A 32 21.63 2.38 -14.18
C SER A 32 21.32 1.24 -13.22
N LEU A 33 22.35 0.80 -12.51
CA LEU A 33 22.31 -0.30 -11.59
C LEU A 33 23.09 0.06 -10.33
N LEU A 34 22.43 -0.03 -9.19
CA LEU A 34 23.07 -0.01 -7.87
C LEU A 34 23.02 -1.43 -7.30
N LEU A 35 24.18 -1.99 -6.96
CA LEU A 35 24.31 -3.30 -6.30
C LEU A 35 24.95 -3.14 -4.93
N THR A 36 24.56 -4.00 -3.99
CA THR A 36 25.18 -4.07 -2.66
C THR A 36 26.06 -5.30 -2.51
N GLU A 37 26.90 -5.31 -1.47
CA GLU A 37 27.71 -6.48 -1.07
C GLU A 37 26.89 -7.75 -0.80
N SER A 38 25.59 -7.64 -0.53
CA SER A 38 24.73 -8.79 -0.31
C SER A 38 24.17 -9.40 -1.60
N GLY A 39 24.44 -8.78 -2.75
CA GLY A 39 23.84 -9.12 -4.04
C GLY A 39 22.44 -8.52 -4.25
N ALA A 40 21.97 -7.69 -3.32
CA ALA A 40 20.76 -6.89 -3.44
C ALA A 40 21.02 -5.61 -4.27
N GLY A 41 19.99 -4.79 -4.51
CA GLY A 41 20.11 -3.58 -5.31
C GLY A 41 18.88 -3.25 -6.14
N PHE A 42 19.03 -2.34 -7.10
CA PHE A 42 17.96 -1.99 -8.03
C PHE A 42 18.51 -1.53 -9.38
N ALA A 43 17.67 -1.69 -10.40
CA ALA A 43 17.92 -1.18 -11.74
C ALA A 43 16.92 -0.08 -12.08
N SER A 44 17.38 0.96 -12.77
CA SER A 44 16.56 2.05 -13.29
C SER A 44 16.89 2.37 -14.74
N TRP A 45 15.90 2.88 -15.47
CA TRP A 45 16.03 3.30 -16.86
C TRP A 45 15.39 4.68 -17.03
N CYS A 46 16.18 5.67 -17.43
CA CYS A 46 15.77 7.07 -17.58
C CYS A 46 14.99 7.61 -16.36
N GLY A 47 15.41 7.25 -15.15
CA GLY A 47 14.78 7.65 -13.88
C GLY A 47 13.57 6.83 -13.43
N LEU A 48 13.13 5.84 -14.23
CA LEU A 48 12.08 4.90 -13.86
C LEU A 48 12.72 3.63 -13.27
N ASP A 49 12.22 3.14 -12.14
CA ASP A 49 12.70 1.88 -11.57
C ASP A 49 12.24 0.72 -12.49
N VAL A 50 13.18 -0.10 -12.95
CA VAL A 50 12.90 -1.35 -13.69
C VAL A 50 12.54 -2.45 -12.70
N THR A 51 13.35 -2.57 -11.65
CA THR A 51 13.14 -3.49 -10.53
C THR A 51 12.75 -2.73 -9.26
N ARG A 52 11.79 -3.26 -8.50
CA ARG A 52 11.26 -2.59 -7.29
C ARG A 52 12.30 -2.57 -6.17
N TRP A 53 12.40 -1.44 -5.50
CA TRP A 53 13.31 -1.25 -4.38
C TRP A 53 12.80 -0.25 -3.36
N ARG A 54 13.16 -0.50 -2.09
CA ARG A 54 12.98 0.41 -0.96
C ARG A 54 14.25 0.43 -0.14
N GLU A 55 14.56 1.58 0.44
CA GLU A 55 15.70 1.71 1.33
C GLU A 55 15.47 0.88 2.60
N ASP A 56 16.35 -0.07 2.86
CA ASP A 56 16.44 -0.76 4.15
C ASP A 56 17.88 -1.25 4.38
N ALA A 57 18.69 -0.47 5.08
CA ALA A 57 20.10 -0.80 5.33
C ALA A 57 20.30 -1.98 6.32
N THR A 58 19.29 -2.27 7.13
CA THR A 58 19.34 -3.36 8.12
C THR A 58 19.07 -4.70 7.43
N ARG A 59 18.04 -4.77 6.60
CA ARG A 59 17.62 -5.99 5.91
C ARG A 59 18.32 -6.16 4.57
N ASP A 60 18.50 -5.10 3.79
CA ASP A 60 19.08 -5.14 2.43
C ASP A 60 18.44 -6.22 1.53
N CYS A 61 17.10 -6.30 1.54
CA CYS A 61 16.36 -7.46 1.02
C CYS A 61 15.68 -7.26 -0.34
N TRP A 62 15.96 -6.15 -1.04
CA TRP A 62 15.37 -5.81 -2.33
C TRP A 62 16.39 -5.97 -3.45
N GLY A 63 16.07 -6.72 -4.50
CA GLY A 63 16.90 -6.79 -5.69
C GLY A 63 16.56 -7.90 -6.68
N GLN A 64 17.48 -8.11 -7.62
CA GLN A 64 17.43 -9.20 -8.58
C GLN A 64 18.33 -10.33 -8.10
N PHE A 65 17.71 -11.45 -7.76
CA PHE A 65 18.38 -12.59 -7.13
C PHE A 65 18.50 -13.77 -8.10
N CYS A 66 19.49 -14.63 -7.84
CA CYS A 66 19.63 -15.93 -8.49
C CYS A 66 19.75 -17.00 -7.40
N TYR A 67 18.74 -17.87 -7.33
CA TYR A 67 18.74 -19.02 -6.45
C TYR A 67 19.42 -20.20 -7.13
N ILE A 68 20.24 -20.90 -6.37
CA ILE A 68 20.85 -22.16 -6.74
C ILE A 68 20.23 -23.25 -5.88
N ARG A 69 19.75 -24.30 -6.52
CA ARG A 69 19.26 -25.50 -5.83
C ARG A 69 20.01 -26.72 -6.35
N ASP A 70 20.69 -27.43 -5.47
CA ASP A 70 21.24 -28.75 -5.76
C ASP A 70 20.10 -29.78 -5.64
N LEU A 71 19.82 -30.51 -6.73
CA LEU A 71 18.71 -31.46 -6.79
C LEU A 71 19.01 -32.80 -6.11
N GLU A 72 20.28 -33.09 -5.81
CA GLU A 72 20.65 -34.32 -5.12
C GLU A 72 20.47 -34.19 -3.61
N ASP A 73 20.93 -33.08 -3.01
CA ASP A 73 20.85 -32.85 -1.56
C ASP A 73 19.80 -31.82 -1.14
N GLU A 74 19.07 -31.26 -2.12
CA GLU A 74 17.93 -30.34 -1.97
C GLU A 74 18.27 -29.04 -1.21
N LYS A 75 19.56 -28.69 -1.18
CA LYS A 75 20.01 -27.43 -0.58
C LYS A 75 19.75 -26.26 -1.52
N VAL A 76 19.28 -25.16 -0.95
CA VAL A 76 19.02 -23.89 -1.65
C VAL A 76 19.90 -22.79 -1.06
N TRP A 77 20.45 -21.94 -1.92
CA TRP A 77 21.16 -20.72 -1.54
C TRP A 77 21.12 -19.68 -2.65
N THR A 78 21.59 -18.48 -2.34
CA THR A 78 21.78 -17.41 -3.32
C THR A 78 23.26 -17.09 -3.49
N ILE A 79 23.65 -16.50 -4.62
CA ILE A 79 25.06 -16.18 -4.91
C ILE A 79 25.56 -15.07 -3.98
N GLY A 80 24.70 -14.09 -3.67
CA GLY A 80 24.91 -13.12 -2.61
C GLY A 80 24.35 -13.60 -1.26
N ARG A 81 24.56 -12.80 -0.20
CA ARG A 81 24.04 -13.07 1.15
C ARG A 81 22.52 -12.91 1.28
N GLN A 82 21.85 -12.34 0.28
CA GLN A 82 20.40 -12.20 0.23
C GLN A 82 19.82 -12.86 -1.02
N PRO A 83 18.57 -13.36 -0.97
CA PRO A 83 17.69 -13.46 0.20
C PRO A 83 17.95 -14.69 1.10
N ILE A 84 18.83 -15.61 0.70
CA ILE A 84 19.10 -16.87 1.43
C ILE A 84 20.60 -17.02 1.67
N CYS A 85 21.03 -16.70 2.89
CA CYS A 85 22.41 -16.88 3.33
C CYS A 85 22.63 -18.29 3.89
N ARG A 86 23.62 -19.01 3.35
CA ARG A 86 24.16 -20.24 3.97
C ARG A 86 25.33 -19.94 4.90
N ALA A 87 25.30 -20.47 6.12
CA ALA A 87 26.38 -20.31 7.09
C ALA A 87 27.68 -21.03 6.70
N ASP A 88 27.59 -22.11 5.92
CA ASP A 88 28.73 -22.93 5.45
C ASP A 88 29.30 -22.50 4.10
N ALA A 89 28.71 -21.49 3.45
CA ALA A 89 29.18 -20.97 2.17
C ALA A 89 30.14 -19.77 2.38
N ILE A 90 31.11 -19.64 1.48
CA ILE A 90 32.02 -18.49 1.42
C ILE A 90 31.49 -17.51 0.38
N TYR A 91 31.34 -16.24 0.77
CA TYR A 91 30.87 -15.15 -0.08
C TYR A 91 31.96 -14.10 -0.18
N GLU A 92 32.40 -13.80 -1.40
CA GLU A 92 33.38 -12.75 -1.72
C GLU A 92 32.78 -11.78 -2.75
N ARG A 93 33.24 -10.53 -2.72
CA ARG A 93 32.78 -9.48 -3.64
C ARG A 93 33.92 -8.56 -4.06
N SER A 94 33.95 -8.16 -5.32
CA SER A 94 34.85 -7.15 -5.89
C SER A 94 34.05 -6.19 -6.74
N PHE A 95 34.13 -4.89 -6.43
CA PHE A 95 33.43 -3.84 -7.16
C PHE A 95 34.44 -3.01 -7.93
N ARG A 96 34.10 -2.72 -9.19
CA ARG A 96 34.90 -1.92 -10.12
C ARG A 96 33.95 -0.97 -10.86
N GLY A 97 34.48 0.04 -11.53
CA GLY A 97 33.64 1.00 -12.27
C GLY A 97 32.95 0.41 -13.51
N ASP A 98 33.47 -0.69 -14.06
CA ASP A 98 32.89 -1.39 -15.21
C ASP A 98 31.96 -2.55 -14.83
N ARG A 99 32.15 -3.15 -13.65
CA ARG A 99 31.41 -4.35 -13.22
C ARG A 99 31.45 -4.60 -11.72
N ALA A 100 30.47 -5.38 -11.26
CA ALA A 100 30.46 -6.01 -9.95
C ALA A 100 30.69 -7.52 -10.08
N GLU A 101 31.58 -8.07 -9.27
CA GLU A 101 31.91 -9.49 -9.24
C GLU A 101 31.54 -10.08 -7.88
N PHE A 102 30.79 -11.18 -7.87
CA PHE A 102 30.51 -11.98 -6.69
C PHE A 102 31.08 -13.38 -6.86
N ARG A 103 31.62 -13.95 -5.79
CA ARG A 103 32.04 -15.34 -5.74
C ARG A 103 31.34 -16.04 -4.59
N CYS A 104 30.74 -17.18 -4.88
CA CYS A 104 30.09 -18.04 -3.90
C CYS A 104 30.71 -19.44 -4.00
N SER A 105 31.23 -19.95 -2.88
CA SER A 105 31.71 -21.32 -2.75
C SER A 105 30.85 -22.05 -1.74
N ALA A 106 30.07 -23.05 -2.20
CA ALA A 106 29.20 -23.85 -1.35
C ALA A 106 29.42 -25.34 -1.63
N GLY A 107 30.02 -26.06 -0.67
CA GLY A 107 30.46 -27.44 -0.88
C GLY A 107 31.37 -27.58 -2.10
N ASP A 108 31.00 -28.50 -2.99
CA ASP A 108 31.76 -28.82 -4.21
C ASP A 108 31.56 -27.81 -5.36
N ILE A 109 30.66 -26.84 -5.21
CA ILE A 109 30.31 -25.89 -6.25
C ILE A 109 30.97 -24.53 -6.00
N ASP A 110 31.68 -24.03 -7.02
CA ASP A 110 32.12 -22.64 -7.11
C ASP A 110 31.32 -21.89 -8.16
N ILE A 111 30.93 -20.67 -7.82
CA ILE A 111 30.16 -19.77 -8.68
C ILE A 111 30.86 -18.42 -8.75
N TRP A 112 31.10 -17.93 -9.96
CA TRP A 112 31.48 -16.55 -10.23
C TRP A 112 30.33 -15.85 -10.93
N TRP A 113 29.97 -14.67 -10.46
CA TRP A 113 28.87 -13.88 -11.00
C TRP A 113 29.35 -12.47 -11.31
N GLU A 114 29.49 -12.19 -12.59
CA GLU A 114 29.98 -10.91 -13.12
C GLU A 114 28.77 -10.11 -13.64
N VAL A 115 28.61 -8.88 -13.18
CA VAL A 115 27.48 -8.01 -13.54
C VAL A 115 27.99 -6.70 -14.13
N CYS A 116 27.51 -6.34 -15.32
CA CYS A 116 27.78 -5.05 -15.96
C CYS A 116 26.51 -4.45 -16.59
N VAL A 117 26.61 -3.19 -17.03
CA VAL A 117 25.60 -2.55 -17.89
C VAL A 117 26.18 -2.49 -19.31
N ALA A 118 25.42 -2.96 -20.29
CA ALA A 118 25.84 -2.92 -21.70
C ALA A 118 26.00 -1.47 -22.19
N THR A 119 27.03 -1.21 -22.97
CA THR A 119 27.41 0.16 -23.38
C THR A 119 26.68 0.65 -24.63
N ASP A 120 26.10 -0.28 -25.40
CA ASP A 120 25.46 -0.04 -26.70
C ASP A 120 23.94 -0.33 -26.68
N CYS A 121 23.39 -0.82 -25.56
CA CYS A 121 21.96 -0.95 -25.34
C CYS A 121 21.60 -0.82 -23.86
N ASP A 122 20.33 -0.52 -23.58
CA ASP A 122 19.84 -0.25 -22.23
C ASP A 122 19.47 -1.55 -21.48
N ALA A 123 20.50 -2.30 -21.08
CA ALA A 123 20.35 -3.56 -20.34
C ALA A 123 21.50 -3.81 -19.35
N GLU A 124 21.16 -4.39 -18.20
CA GLU A 124 22.13 -5.06 -17.33
C GLU A 124 22.35 -6.51 -17.79
N VAL A 125 23.57 -6.98 -17.66
CA VAL A 125 24.00 -8.34 -18.01
C VAL A 125 24.64 -8.97 -16.78
N ARG A 126 24.18 -10.18 -16.45
CA ARG A 126 24.62 -10.96 -15.31
C ARG A 126 25.13 -12.31 -15.79
N LEU A 127 26.45 -12.47 -15.90
CA LEU A 127 27.10 -13.69 -16.38
C LEU A 127 27.57 -14.56 -15.20
N LEU A 128 27.06 -15.78 -15.15
CA LEU A 128 27.39 -16.79 -14.16
C LEU A 128 28.35 -17.81 -14.77
N ARG A 129 29.41 -18.16 -14.03
CA ARG A 129 30.30 -19.29 -14.33
C ARG A 129 30.22 -20.28 -13.17
N LEU A 130 29.74 -21.47 -13.46
CA LEU A 130 29.59 -22.56 -12.50
C LEU A 130 30.73 -23.55 -12.68
N PHE A 131 31.39 -23.95 -11.60
CA PHE A 131 32.46 -24.94 -11.61
C PHE A 131 32.24 -26.00 -10.55
N ASN A 132 32.31 -27.27 -10.95
CA ASN A 132 32.22 -28.40 -10.04
C ASN A 132 33.62 -28.88 -9.65
N ARG A 133 34.03 -28.61 -8.42
CA ARG A 133 35.29 -29.08 -7.82
C ARG A 133 35.19 -30.51 -7.27
N GLY A 134 33.98 -31.02 -7.15
CA GLY A 134 33.69 -32.35 -6.63
C GLY A 134 34.09 -33.46 -7.60
N THR A 135 33.89 -34.68 -7.13
CA THR A 135 34.20 -35.91 -7.90
C THR A 135 32.97 -36.55 -8.53
N THR A 136 31.77 -36.05 -8.20
CA THR A 136 30.48 -36.51 -8.75
C THR A 136 29.86 -35.44 -9.61
N ALA A 137 29.05 -35.82 -10.61
CA ALA A 137 28.24 -34.86 -11.34
C ALA A 137 27.20 -34.23 -10.40
N LYS A 138 26.76 -33.02 -10.71
CA LYS A 138 25.75 -32.27 -9.94
C LYS A 138 24.67 -31.75 -10.85
N GLU A 139 23.41 -31.97 -10.47
CA GLU A 139 22.25 -31.42 -11.17
C GLU A 139 21.74 -30.20 -10.40
N LEU A 140 21.81 -29.03 -11.01
CA LEU A 140 21.52 -27.75 -10.38
C LEU A 140 20.36 -27.04 -11.11
N ASP A 141 19.42 -26.51 -10.34
CA ASP A 141 18.45 -25.53 -10.84
C ASP A 141 18.94 -24.11 -10.50
N LEU A 142 19.02 -23.25 -11.51
CA LEU A 142 19.31 -21.83 -11.39
C LEU A 142 18.05 -21.05 -11.69
N THR A 143 17.50 -20.36 -10.69
CA THR A 143 16.23 -19.63 -10.80
C THR A 143 16.46 -18.14 -10.56
N SER A 144 16.22 -17.29 -11.56
CA SER A 144 16.24 -15.83 -11.38
C SER A 144 14.95 -15.35 -10.70
N TYR A 145 15.01 -14.19 -10.05
CA TYR A 145 13.84 -13.51 -9.50
C TYR A 145 14.08 -12.00 -9.46
N ALA A 146 13.15 -11.24 -10.03
CA ALA A 146 13.12 -9.78 -9.93
C ALA A 146 11.67 -9.28 -9.89
N GLU A 147 11.36 -8.35 -8.99
CA GLU A 147 10.04 -7.71 -8.96
C GLU A 147 9.96 -6.54 -9.94
N VAL A 148 9.00 -6.59 -10.88
CA VAL A 148 8.86 -5.59 -11.94
C VAL A 148 8.17 -4.33 -11.41
N CYS A 149 8.71 -3.16 -11.75
CA CYS A 149 8.17 -1.84 -11.36
C CYS A 149 7.67 -1.03 -12.56
N LEU A 150 8.58 -0.65 -13.47
CA LEU A 150 8.32 0.20 -14.66
C LEU A 150 7.64 1.53 -14.31
N ASN A 151 7.98 2.13 -13.18
CA ASN A 151 7.35 3.35 -12.68
C ASN A 151 8.34 4.20 -11.87
N GLY A 152 8.00 5.46 -11.61
CA GLY A 152 8.77 6.29 -10.69
C GLY A 152 8.69 5.74 -9.26
N ARG A 153 9.83 5.67 -8.57
CA ARG A 153 9.96 5.07 -7.23
C ARG A 153 8.90 5.54 -6.24
N ARG A 154 8.71 6.86 -6.15
CA ARG A 154 7.75 7.50 -5.21
C ARG A 154 6.30 7.16 -5.53
N ALA A 155 5.95 7.13 -6.81
CA ALA A 155 4.61 6.75 -7.25
C ALA A 155 4.32 5.28 -6.93
N ASP A 156 5.30 4.39 -7.13
CA ASP A 156 5.21 2.99 -6.71
C ASP A 156 5.15 2.85 -5.17
N SER A 157 5.94 3.60 -4.40
CA SER A 157 5.91 3.60 -2.92
C SER A 157 4.59 4.07 -2.32
N ALA A 158 3.97 5.10 -2.90
CA ALA A 158 2.69 5.62 -2.42
C ALA A 158 1.58 4.56 -2.56
N HIS A 159 1.53 3.86 -3.71
CA HIS A 159 0.48 2.90 -4.02
C HIS A 159 0.95 1.65 -4.82
N PRO A 160 1.69 0.70 -4.20
CA PRO A 160 2.29 -0.43 -4.90
C PRO A 160 1.28 -1.35 -5.62
N ALA A 161 0.26 -1.82 -4.90
CA ALA A 161 -0.96 -2.47 -5.43
C ALA A 161 -1.48 -1.96 -6.80
N PHE A 162 -1.43 -0.64 -7.05
CA PHE A 162 -2.14 0.08 -8.11
C PHE A 162 -1.20 0.29 -9.27
N ALA A 163 0.04 0.67 -8.96
CA ALA A 163 1.11 0.73 -9.94
C ALA A 163 1.21 -0.59 -10.73
N LYS A 164 1.02 -1.74 -10.07
CA LYS A 164 1.06 -3.08 -10.68
C LYS A 164 -0.11 -3.40 -11.62
N LEU A 165 -1.28 -2.76 -11.48
CA LEU A 165 -2.47 -3.04 -12.33
C LEU A 165 -2.28 -2.60 -13.79
N PHE A 166 -1.27 -1.78 -14.06
CA PHE A 166 -0.98 -1.27 -15.40
C PHE A 166 0.06 -2.12 -16.13
N VAL A 167 0.52 -3.24 -15.55
CA VAL A 167 1.59 -4.06 -16.12
C VAL A 167 1.05 -5.40 -16.62
N GLU A 168 1.37 -5.71 -17.87
CA GLU A 168 1.05 -6.98 -18.54
C GLU A 168 2.34 -7.70 -18.90
N THR A 169 2.33 -9.04 -18.91
CA THR A 169 3.52 -9.88 -19.16
C THR A 169 3.27 -10.95 -20.20
N TRP A 170 4.30 -11.40 -20.90
CA TRP A 170 4.25 -12.57 -21.81
C TRP A 170 5.63 -13.22 -21.94
N PHE A 171 5.65 -14.44 -22.45
CA PHE A 171 6.86 -15.21 -22.73
C PHE A 171 7.02 -15.39 -24.23
N ASP A 172 8.25 -15.23 -24.73
CA ASP A 172 8.62 -15.51 -26.12
C ASP A 172 9.45 -16.78 -26.19
N GLU A 173 8.94 -17.79 -26.90
CA GLU A 173 9.62 -19.08 -27.05
C GLU A 173 10.89 -18.99 -27.91
N GLU A 174 10.93 -18.09 -28.91
CA GLU A 174 12.07 -17.94 -29.84
C GLU A 174 13.33 -17.50 -29.08
N THR A 175 13.20 -16.48 -28.23
CA THR A 175 14.33 -15.93 -27.46
C THR A 175 14.42 -16.47 -26.03
N SER A 176 13.45 -17.28 -25.58
CA SER A 176 13.31 -17.71 -24.18
C SER A 176 13.30 -16.53 -23.20
N ALA A 177 12.61 -15.45 -23.58
CA ALA A 177 12.58 -14.20 -22.83
C ALA A 177 11.18 -13.92 -22.25
N LEU A 178 11.17 -13.32 -21.06
CA LEU A 178 9.99 -12.72 -20.47
C LEU A 178 9.95 -11.24 -20.81
N PHE A 179 8.76 -10.74 -21.12
CA PHE A 179 8.53 -9.33 -21.36
C PHE A 179 7.48 -8.77 -20.41
N ALA A 180 7.58 -7.48 -20.14
CA ALA A 180 6.58 -6.71 -19.42
C ALA A 180 6.31 -5.38 -20.14
N ARG A 181 5.04 -4.97 -20.16
CA ARG A 181 4.61 -3.67 -20.69
C ARG A 181 3.77 -2.94 -19.66
N ARG A 182 4.11 -1.67 -19.41
CA ARG A 182 3.23 -0.74 -18.72
C ARG A 182 2.29 -0.07 -19.72
N ARG A 183 0.98 -0.21 -19.50
CA ARG A 183 -0.09 0.41 -20.29
C ARG A 183 -0.10 1.94 -20.07
N PRO A 184 -0.17 2.75 -21.13
CA PRO A 184 -0.33 4.21 -21.02
C PRO A 184 -1.64 4.58 -20.31
N ARG A 185 -1.62 5.67 -19.54
CA ARG A 185 -2.80 6.25 -18.87
C ARG A 185 -3.46 7.38 -19.67
N SER A 186 -2.79 7.88 -20.70
CA SER A 186 -3.32 8.90 -21.60
C SER A 186 -2.83 8.67 -23.03
N ALA A 187 -3.49 9.30 -24.00
CA ALA A 187 -3.05 9.29 -25.39
C ALA A 187 -1.67 9.94 -25.62
N SER A 188 -1.19 10.78 -24.69
CA SER A 188 0.11 11.44 -24.76
C SER A 188 1.26 10.63 -24.14
N GLU A 189 0.95 9.57 -23.37
CA GLU A 189 1.95 8.73 -22.71
C GLU A 189 2.39 7.59 -23.64
N LYS A 190 3.70 7.31 -23.68
CA LYS A 190 4.25 6.16 -24.41
C LYS A 190 4.29 4.91 -23.51
N PRO A 191 4.05 3.71 -24.05
CA PRO A 191 4.21 2.48 -23.29
C PRO A 191 5.68 2.26 -22.91
N ILE A 192 5.90 1.82 -21.68
CA ILE A 192 7.24 1.44 -21.19
C ILE A 192 7.36 -0.07 -21.20
N TRP A 193 8.48 -0.58 -21.71
CA TRP A 193 8.74 -2.00 -21.91
C TRP A 193 9.94 -2.45 -21.10
N ALA A 194 9.92 -3.69 -20.64
CA ALA A 194 11.09 -4.38 -20.11
C ALA A 194 11.15 -5.82 -20.59
N VAL A 195 12.36 -6.38 -20.55
CA VAL A 195 12.67 -7.75 -20.93
C VAL A 195 13.61 -8.39 -19.92
N HIS A 196 13.42 -9.68 -19.67
CA HIS A 196 14.36 -10.53 -18.94
C HIS A 196 14.60 -11.81 -19.75
N VAL A 197 15.84 -12.03 -20.17
CA VAL A 197 16.24 -13.16 -21.02
C VAL A 197 17.36 -13.94 -20.37
N SER A 198 17.42 -15.24 -20.64
CA SER A 198 18.50 -16.10 -20.18
C SER A 198 19.12 -16.88 -21.33
N ALA A 199 20.43 -17.06 -21.29
CA ALA A 199 21.20 -17.87 -22.24
C ALA A 199 22.15 -18.83 -21.51
N ALA A 200 22.53 -19.94 -22.15
CA ALA A 200 23.47 -20.91 -21.60
C ALA A 200 24.47 -21.39 -22.66
N SER A 201 25.64 -21.86 -22.23
CA SER A 201 26.70 -22.32 -23.14
C SER A 201 26.55 -23.75 -23.64
N ALA A 202 25.57 -24.52 -23.15
CA ALA A 202 25.35 -25.91 -23.54
C ALA A 202 24.15 -26.00 -24.49
N ASP A 203 24.33 -26.71 -25.61
CA ASP A 203 23.32 -26.81 -26.67
C ASP A 203 22.16 -27.77 -26.34
N ASP A 204 22.36 -28.71 -25.40
CA ASP A 204 21.40 -29.77 -25.03
C ASP A 204 20.82 -29.52 -23.63
N GLN A 205 20.12 -28.39 -23.45
CA GLN A 205 19.47 -28.04 -22.19
C GLN A 205 17.95 -28.27 -22.22
N PRO A 206 17.35 -28.64 -21.06
CA PRO A 206 15.90 -28.64 -20.91
C PRO A 206 15.29 -27.27 -21.24
N ALA A 207 14.02 -27.27 -21.64
CA ALA A 207 13.26 -26.04 -21.84
C ALA A 207 13.28 -25.16 -20.57
N VAL A 208 13.34 -23.85 -20.77
CA VAL A 208 13.36 -22.88 -19.67
C VAL A 208 11.98 -22.87 -18.99
N GLU A 209 11.93 -23.09 -17.68
CA GLU A 209 10.70 -22.84 -16.91
C GLU A 209 10.61 -21.34 -16.59
N TYR A 210 9.39 -20.80 -16.49
CA TYR A 210 9.20 -19.37 -16.21
C TYR A 210 7.99 -19.09 -15.33
N GLU A 211 8.03 -17.93 -14.65
CA GLU A 211 6.95 -17.40 -13.83
C GLU A 211 6.92 -15.88 -13.91
N THR A 212 5.72 -15.30 -14.03
CA THR A 212 5.52 -13.85 -13.90
C THR A 212 4.56 -13.45 -12.78
N ASP A 213 3.87 -14.40 -12.14
CA ASP A 213 3.00 -14.12 -10.99
C ASP A 213 3.77 -14.34 -9.67
N ARG A 214 4.01 -13.25 -8.92
CA ARG A 214 4.70 -13.30 -7.63
C ARG A 214 4.01 -14.22 -6.61
N ARG A 215 2.68 -14.29 -6.62
CA ARG A 215 1.91 -15.13 -5.71
C ARG A 215 2.16 -16.61 -6.02
N ARG A 216 2.27 -16.99 -7.29
CA ARG A 216 2.62 -18.36 -7.71
C ARG A 216 4.07 -18.71 -7.34
N PHE A 217 4.99 -17.76 -7.50
CA PHE A 217 6.40 -17.95 -7.16
C PHE A 217 6.64 -18.08 -5.65
N LEU A 218 6.25 -17.06 -4.88
CA LEU A 218 6.49 -17.02 -3.43
C LEU A 218 5.54 -17.94 -2.67
N GLY A 219 4.26 -17.95 -3.01
CA GLY A 219 3.20 -18.56 -2.19
C GLY A 219 2.75 -17.67 -1.03
N ARG A 220 1.53 -17.88 -0.52
CA ARG A 220 0.95 -17.10 0.59
C ARG A 220 1.79 -17.24 1.87
N GLY A 221 2.00 -16.12 2.57
CA GLY A 221 2.74 -16.02 3.82
C GLY A 221 4.24 -16.27 3.70
N ARG A 222 4.78 -16.25 2.47
CA ARG A 222 6.19 -16.48 2.17
C ARG A 222 6.82 -15.24 1.58
N THR A 223 8.15 -15.18 1.68
CA THR A 223 9.00 -14.08 1.22
C THR A 223 10.03 -14.62 0.22
N PRO A 224 10.80 -13.76 -0.45
CA PRO A 224 11.96 -14.20 -1.25
C PRO A 224 12.98 -15.06 -0.48
N SER A 225 12.99 -15.02 0.86
CA SER A 225 13.88 -15.88 1.67
C SER A 225 13.34 -17.30 1.90
N ASN A 226 12.07 -17.59 1.54
CA ASN A 226 11.49 -18.93 1.61
C ASN A 226 10.39 -19.14 0.53
N PRO A 227 10.73 -19.02 -0.77
CA PRO A 227 9.74 -19.07 -1.84
C PRO A 227 9.24 -20.49 -2.10
N SER A 228 7.93 -20.63 -2.36
CA SER A 228 7.31 -21.93 -2.60
C SER A 228 7.78 -22.59 -3.89
N ALA A 229 8.20 -21.81 -4.89
CA ALA A 229 8.73 -22.30 -6.15
C ALA A 229 10.00 -23.15 -5.99
N LEU A 230 10.75 -22.99 -4.89
CA LEU A 230 11.97 -23.76 -4.63
C LEU A 230 11.73 -25.04 -3.81
N VAL A 231 10.48 -25.30 -3.42
CA VAL A 231 10.11 -26.56 -2.76
C VAL A 231 10.32 -27.74 -3.70
N ARG A 232 10.79 -28.85 -3.13
CA ARG A 232 11.07 -30.10 -3.85
C ARG A 232 9.93 -30.52 -4.79
N GLY A 233 10.29 -30.82 -6.04
CA GLY A 233 9.37 -31.34 -7.05
C GLY A 233 8.41 -30.31 -7.66
N LYS A 234 8.53 -29.01 -7.35
CA LYS A 234 7.73 -27.96 -8.00
C LYS A 234 8.40 -27.38 -9.24
N SER A 235 7.66 -27.36 -10.35
CA SER A 235 7.98 -26.55 -11.54
C SER A 235 7.34 -25.17 -11.48
N LEU A 236 7.91 -24.21 -12.20
CA LEU A 236 7.27 -22.90 -12.39
C LEU A 236 5.99 -23.05 -13.24
N SER A 237 4.98 -22.21 -12.98
CA SER A 237 3.63 -22.46 -13.50
C SER A 237 3.38 -21.95 -14.93
N ALA A 238 4.36 -21.27 -15.53
CA ALA A 238 4.24 -20.65 -16.85
C ALA A 238 3.09 -19.61 -16.94
N THR A 239 2.74 -18.97 -15.81
CA THR A 239 1.70 -17.94 -15.80
C THR A 239 2.22 -16.65 -16.44
N THR A 240 1.42 -16.06 -17.34
CA THR A 240 1.66 -14.77 -17.99
C THR A 240 0.34 -13.99 -18.17
N GLY A 241 0.41 -12.79 -18.75
CA GLY A 241 -0.73 -11.90 -18.97
C GLY A 241 -0.86 -10.84 -17.87
N PRO A 242 -2.08 -10.39 -17.55
CA PRO A 242 -2.34 -9.40 -16.51
C PRO A 242 -2.32 -10.05 -15.11
N VAL A 243 -1.15 -10.49 -14.65
CA VAL A 243 -0.98 -11.27 -13.40
C VAL A 243 -1.22 -10.49 -12.09
N LEU A 244 -1.41 -9.17 -12.16
CA LEU A 244 -1.68 -8.23 -11.05
C LEU A 244 -0.52 -8.03 -10.04
N ASP A 245 0.42 -8.96 -9.94
CA ASP A 245 1.65 -8.84 -9.15
C ASP A 245 2.88 -9.35 -9.91
N PRO A 246 3.41 -8.57 -10.87
CA PRO A 246 4.36 -9.03 -11.87
C PRO A 246 5.79 -9.20 -11.34
N ILE A 247 6.41 -10.31 -11.71
CA ILE A 247 7.84 -10.62 -11.55
C ILE A 247 8.45 -11.07 -12.88
N PHE A 248 9.78 -11.09 -12.92
CA PHE A 248 10.52 -11.91 -13.87
C PHE A 248 11.21 -13.05 -13.14
N SER A 249 10.95 -14.28 -13.57
CA SER A 249 11.66 -15.46 -13.10
C SER A 249 11.83 -16.47 -14.22
N LEU A 250 13.09 -16.83 -14.48
CA LEU A 250 13.48 -17.88 -15.41
C LEU A 250 14.27 -18.94 -14.64
N ARG A 251 13.97 -20.22 -14.88
CA ARG A 251 14.71 -21.34 -14.33
C ARG A 251 15.38 -22.14 -15.43
N ARG A 252 16.69 -22.35 -15.28
CA ARG A 252 17.51 -23.24 -16.09
C ARG A 252 18.02 -24.40 -15.26
N ARG A 253 18.02 -25.58 -15.85
CA ARG A 253 18.59 -26.79 -15.27
C ARG A 253 19.93 -27.11 -15.91
N VAL A 254 20.91 -27.42 -15.07
CA VAL A 254 22.28 -27.70 -15.49
C VAL A 254 22.75 -29.01 -14.90
N LEU A 255 23.27 -29.89 -15.76
CA LEU A 255 24.08 -31.03 -15.33
C LEU A 255 25.56 -30.64 -15.43
N LEU A 256 26.24 -30.56 -14.30
CA LEU A 256 27.64 -30.15 -14.19
C LEU A 256 28.53 -31.33 -13.79
N LYS A 257 29.29 -31.88 -14.75
CA LYS A 257 30.20 -33.01 -14.52
C LYS A 257 31.40 -32.62 -13.63
N PRO A 258 32.10 -33.59 -13.04
CA PRO A 258 33.32 -33.31 -12.28
C PRO A 258 34.33 -32.49 -13.09
N SER A 259 34.88 -31.43 -12.49
CA SER A 259 35.82 -30.50 -13.14
C SER A 259 35.28 -29.79 -14.39
N GLU A 260 33.97 -29.80 -14.62
CA GLU A 260 33.33 -29.06 -15.71
C GLU A 260 33.04 -27.61 -15.30
N THR A 261 33.17 -26.69 -16.26
CA THR A 261 32.70 -25.31 -16.14
C THR A 261 31.58 -25.05 -17.14
N GLN A 262 30.47 -24.45 -16.71
CA GLN A 262 29.40 -23.98 -17.59
C GLN A 262 29.10 -22.49 -17.37
N ARG A 263 28.63 -21.81 -18.44
CA ARG A 263 28.25 -20.40 -18.41
C ARG A 263 26.75 -20.24 -18.61
N ILE A 264 26.13 -19.39 -17.79
CA ILE A 264 24.74 -18.96 -17.91
C ILE A 264 24.69 -17.45 -17.82
N ALA A 265 23.93 -16.79 -18.68
CA ALA A 265 23.66 -15.36 -18.59
C ALA A 265 22.19 -15.11 -18.25
N PHE A 266 21.95 -14.06 -17.49
CA PHE A 266 20.65 -13.39 -17.40
C PHE A 266 20.85 -11.92 -17.79
N ALA A 267 20.01 -11.39 -18.66
CA ALA A 267 20.02 -9.97 -19.01
C ALA A 267 18.64 -9.36 -18.77
N THR A 268 18.61 -8.18 -18.16
CA THR A 268 17.39 -7.41 -17.91
C THR A 268 17.52 -6.05 -18.59
N GLY A 269 16.57 -5.69 -19.45
CA GLY A 269 16.61 -4.43 -20.20
C GLY A 269 15.27 -3.70 -20.20
N ALA A 270 15.30 -2.43 -20.60
CA ALA A 270 14.10 -1.58 -20.70
C ALA A 270 14.18 -0.61 -21.89
N ALA A 271 13.03 -0.24 -22.45
CA ALA A 271 12.92 0.74 -23.53
C ALA A 271 11.52 1.37 -23.64
N ASP A 272 11.37 2.39 -24.48
CA ASP A 272 10.09 3.01 -24.85
C ASP A 272 9.43 2.38 -26.09
N SER A 273 9.96 1.26 -26.61
CA SER A 273 9.39 0.55 -27.74
C SER A 273 9.59 -0.96 -27.66
N GLU A 274 8.60 -1.69 -28.19
CA GLU A 274 8.62 -3.15 -28.30
C GLU A 274 9.82 -3.64 -29.13
N ALA A 275 10.08 -2.99 -30.28
CA ALA A 275 11.18 -3.37 -31.16
C ALA A 275 12.55 -3.32 -30.46
N ALA A 276 12.77 -2.34 -29.58
CA ALA A 276 14.03 -2.20 -28.84
C ALA A 276 14.21 -3.32 -27.81
N VAL A 277 13.18 -3.65 -27.01
CA VAL A 277 13.30 -4.76 -26.04
C VAL A 277 13.41 -6.13 -26.73
N VAL A 278 12.78 -6.31 -27.89
CA VAL A 278 12.95 -7.53 -28.71
C VAL A 278 14.38 -7.65 -29.23
N ALA A 279 15.01 -6.54 -29.63
CA ALA A 279 16.41 -6.55 -30.05
C ALA A 279 17.36 -6.94 -28.89
N ILE A 280 17.09 -6.44 -27.68
CA ILE A 280 17.81 -6.84 -26.46
C ILE A 280 17.65 -8.35 -26.21
N ALA A 281 16.42 -8.87 -26.29
CA ALA A 281 16.12 -10.30 -26.12
C ALA A 281 16.92 -11.17 -27.09
N LYS A 282 16.85 -10.87 -28.39
CA LYS A 282 17.55 -11.62 -29.45
C LYS A 282 19.06 -11.61 -29.28
N ARG A 283 19.62 -10.50 -28.85
CA ARG A 283 21.06 -10.39 -28.60
C ARG A 283 21.49 -11.26 -27.43
N PHE A 284 20.82 -11.16 -26.29
CA PHE A 284 21.23 -11.83 -25.06
C PHE A 284 20.63 -13.23 -24.87
N ALA A 285 19.93 -13.75 -25.89
CA ALA A 285 19.70 -15.18 -26.05
C ALA A 285 21.00 -15.95 -26.40
N ASP A 286 22.08 -15.26 -26.81
CA ASP A 286 23.43 -15.80 -26.97
C ASP A 286 24.30 -15.49 -25.73
N VAL A 287 24.81 -16.52 -25.06
CA VAL A 287 25.67 -16.38 -23.87
C VAL A 287 27.00 -15.70 -24.19
N ASP A 288 27.51 -15.82 -25.42
CA ASP A 288 28.75 -15.16 -25.81
C ASP A 288 28.54 -13.65 -26.00
N ALA A 289 27.32 -13.20 -26.30
CA ALA A 289 26.98 -11.78 -26.29
C ALA A 289 27.10 -11.16 -24.89
N ALA A 290 26.81 -11.92 -23.83
CA ALA A 290 27.02 -11.47 -22.45
C ALA A 290 28.52 -11.31 -22.12
N GLY A 291 29.36 -12.24 -22.60
CA GLY A 291 30.83 -12.11 -22.47
C GLY A 291 31.41 -10.93 -23.24
N ARG A 292 30.87 -10.63 -24.43
CA ARG A 292 31.22 -9.43 -25.21
C ARG A 292 30.83 -8.15 -24.46
N ALA A 293 29.61 -8.07 -23.92
CA ALA A 293 29.16 -6.90 -23.15
C ALA A 293 30.06 -6.59 -21.93
N LEU A 294 30.58 -7.61 -21.24
CA LEU A 294 31.57 -7.42 -20.17
C LEU A 294 32.91 -6.85 -20.68
N SER A 295 33.35 -7.31 -21.86
CA SER A 295 34.58 -6.83 -22.49
C SER A 295 34.43 -5.38 -22.95
N ASP A 296 33.30 -5.06 -23.60
CA ASP A 296 32.98 -3.72 -24.09
C ASP A 296 32.83 -2.71 -22.94
N ALA A 297 32.22 -3.13 -21.83
CA ALA A 297 32.11 -2.33 -20.61
C ALA A 297 33.49 -1.99 -20.02
N PHE A 298 34.38 -2.98 -19.97
CA PHE A 298 35.76 -2.78 -19.50
C PHE A 298 36.54 -1.80 -20.40
N GLU A 299 36.47 -1.95 -21.73
CA GLU A 299 37.14 -1.06 -22.69
C GLU A 299 36.60 0.38 -22.62
N THR A 300 35.29 0.52 -22.50
CA THR A 300 34.62 1.83 -22.37
C THR A 300 35.03 2.52 -21.07
N TYR A 301 35.06 1.78 -19.96
CA TYR A 301 35.49 2.30 -18.66
C TYR A 301 36.98 2.70 -18.67
N ALA A 302 37.85 1.91 -19.28
CA ALA A 302 39.26 2.26 -19.45
C ALA A 302 39.44 3.57 -20.24
N THR A 303 38.60 3.77 -21.27
CA THR A 303 38.57 5.01 -22.05
C THR A 303 38.06 6.20 -21.22
N GLU A 304 37.01 6.00 -20.43
CA GLU A 304 36.43 7.01 -19.53
C GLU A 304 37.44 7.47 -18.47
N LEU A 305 38.16 6.56 -17.83
CA LEU A 305 39.22 6.90 -16.88
C LEU A 305 40.29 7.79 -17.52
N ALA A 306 40.70 7.45 -18.75
CA ALA A 306 41.69 8.22 -19.49
C ALA A 306 41.18 9.61 -19.90
N SER A 307 39.93 9.74 -20.35
CA SER A 307 39.35 11.02 -20.80
C SER A 307 38.97 11.96 -19.66
N SER A 308 38.44 11.40 -18.57
CA SER A 308 37.87 12.16 -17.45
C SER A 308 38.89 12.46 -16.34
N LYS A 309 40.14 11.97 -16.48
CA LYS A 309 41.21 12.03 -15.46
C LYS A 309 40.78 11.45 -14.11
N LEU A 310 39.84 10.51 -14.11
CA LEU A 310 39.42 9.79 -12.92
C LEU A 310 40.39 8.64 -12.66
N SER A 311 40.67 8.36 -11.39
CA SER A 311 41.43 7.18 -10.97
C SER A 311 40.46 6.08 -10.50
N PRO A 312 40.82 4.79 -10.58
CA PRO A 312 40.05 3.72 -9.95
C PRO A 312 39.75 3.99 -8.47
N GLU A 313 40.71 4.55 -7.73
CA GLU A 313 40.55 4.96 -6.33
C GLU A 313 39.47 6.03 -6.16
N THR A 314 39.38 6.99 -7.10
CA THR A 314 38.31 8.01 -7.10
C THR A 314 36.93 7.36 -7.31
N VAL A 315 36.83 6.35 -8.18
CA VAL A 315 35.57 5.64 -8.44
C VAL A 315 35.14 4.83 -7.22
N ASP A 316 36.08 4.19 -6.53
CA ASP A 316 35.79 3.47 -5.28
C ASP A 316 35.27 4.41 -4.19
N VAL A 317 35.85 5.61 -4.07
CA VAL A 317 35.39 6.66 -3.17
C VAL A 317 33.97 7.13 -3.55
N CYS A 318 33.69 7.31 -4.85
CA CYS A 318 32.35 7.67 -5.32
C CYS A 318 31.33 6.56 -5.04
N ASN A 319 31.71 5.29 -5.21
CA ASN A 319 30.87 4.15 -4.88
C ASN A 319 30.53 4.09 -3.38
N GLN A 320 31.52 4.36 -2.50
CA GLN A 320 31.27 4.46 -1.05
C GLN A 320 30.33 5.62 -0.71
N LEU A 321 30.51 6.79 -1.34
CA LEU A 321 29.64 7.94 -1.18
C LEU A 321 28.21 7.63 -1.66
N ALA A 322 28.06 6.97 -2.82
CA ALA A 322 26.76 6.53 -3.33
C ALA A 322 26.04 5.60 -2.34
N GLY A 323 26.78 4.70 -1.68
CA GLY A 323 26.24 3.85 -0.61
C GLY A 323 25.69 4.65 0.57
N SER A 324 26.42 5.67 1.04
CA SER A 324 25.96 6.56 2.13
C SER A 324 24.84 7.52 1.72
N LEU A 325 24.67 7.79 0.42
CA LEU A 325 23.53 8.55 -0.10
C LEU A 325 22.28 7.68 -0.27
N ALA A 326 22.44 6.43 -0.71
CA ALA A 326 21.35 5.49 -0.93
C ALA A 326 20.84 4.85 0.36
N PHE A 327 21.70 4.65 1.36
CA PHE A 327 21.39 4.02 2.64
C PHE A 327 21.73 4.94 3.80
N PHE A 328 20.85 5.00 4.80
CA PHE A 328 21.10 5.72 6.05
C PHE A 328 22.40 5.27 6.72
N ASP A 329 23.28 6.23 6.99
CA ASP A 329 24.57 6.05 7.62
C ASP A 329 24.73 7.06 8.77
N SER A 330 24.66 6.59 10.01
CA SER A 330 24.71 7.44 11.21
C SER A 330 26.04 8.17 11.36
N ASP A 331 27.15 7.58 10.89
CA ASP A 331 28.51 8.08 11.13
C ASP A 331 28.83 9.34 10.33
N LEU A 332 28.08 9.58 9.25
CA LEU A 332 28.27 10.72 8.35
C LEU A 332 27.22 11.83 8.58
N ARG A 333 26.43 11.75 9.64
CA ARG A 333 25.43 12.77 9.98
C ARG A 333 25.95 13.74 11.04
N ASP A 334 25.36 14.93 11.09
CA ASP A 334 25.61 15.87 12.17
C ASP A 334 24.65 15.60 13.34
N SER A 335 25.17 15.04 14.44
CA SER A 335 24.39 14.76 15.65
C SER A 335 23.97 16.02 16.42
N ASP A 336 24.68 17.13 16.24
CA ASP A 336 24.38 18.37 16.97
C ASP A 336 23.21 19.13 16.34
N ALA A 337 23.01 19.00 15.02
CA ALA A 337 21.91 19.59 14.28
C ALA A 337 20.51 19.05 14.69
N LEU A 338 20.46 17.91 15.40
CA LEU A 338 19.21 17.26 15.83
C LEU A 338 18.77 17.62 17.26
N ARG A 339 19.45 18.55 17.93
CA ARG A 339 19.21 18.92 19.35
C ARG A 339 18.34 20.17 19.56
N GLN A 340 17.92 20.85 18.49
CA GLN A 340 17.17 22.12 18.51
C GLN A 340 15.65 21.89 18.30
N GLU A 341 14.87 22.98 18.30
CA GLU A 341 13.43 23.07 17.96
C GLU A 341 13.01 22.20 16.75
N PRO A 342 11.70 21.90 16.57
CA PRO A 342 11.20 21.12 15.44
C PRO A 342 11.75 21.62 14.08
N LEU A 343 12.25 20.69 13.26
CA LEU A 343 12.89 21.01 11.99
C LEU A 343 11.84 21.21 10.89
N SER A 344 11.83 22.37 10.24
CA SER A 344 10.87 22.66 9.16
C SER A 344 11.36 22.25 7.79
N THR A 345 10.52 21.57 6.99
CA THR A 345 10.78 21.41 5.54
C THR A 345 10.70 22.75 4.80
N GLY A 346 9.94 23.73 5.31
CA GLY A 346 9.89 25.07 4.75
C GLY A 346 11.25 25.77 4.74
N ASN A 347 12.11 25.45 5.71
CA ASN A 347 13.47 25.97 5.79
C ASN A 347 14.42 25.39 4.72
N LEU A 348 14.09 24.21 4.16
CA LEU A 348 14.78 23.66 2.99
C LEU A 348 14.27 24.35 1.70
N TRP A 349 12.94 24.50 1.59
CA TRP A 349 12.31 25.11 0.42
C TRP A 349 12.73 26.56 0.23
N SER A 350 12.93 27.31 1.32
CA SER A 350 13.38 28.71 1.29
C SER A 350 14.75 28.90 0.61
N VAL A 351 15.54 27.84 0.47
CA VAL A 351 16.84 27.84 -0.23
C VAL A 351 16.84 27.01 -1.52
N GLY A 352 15.66 26.60 -2.01
CA GLY A 352 15.53 25.85 -3.27
C GLY A 352 15.78 24.35 -3.17
N ILE A 353 15.91 23.79 -1.96
CA ILE A 353 16.10 22.35 -1.74
C ILE A 353 14.75 21.73 -1.39
N SER A 354 14.29 20.77 -2.21
CA SER A 354 12.98 20.12 -2.02
C SER A 354 12.93 19.21 -0.78
N GLY A 355 14.05 18.57 -0.43
CA GLY A 355 14.11 17.47 0.53
C GLY A 355 13.70 16.11 -0.07
N ASP A 356 13.50 16.06 -1.39
CA ASP A 356 12.96 14.89 -2.07
C ASP A 356 14.00 13.85 -2.47
N LEU A 357 15.19 14.35 -2.79
CA LEU A 357 16.38 13.57 -3.09
C LEU A 357 17.29 13.51 -1.85
N PRO A 358 18.25 12.58 -1.78
CA PRO A 358 19.30 12.63 -0.77
C PRO A 358 20.00 13.99 -0.80
N ILE A 359 20.38 14.51 0.37
CA ILE A 359 21.14 15.76 0.48
C ILE A 359 22.55 15.44 0.97
N MET A 360 23.54 16.03 0.34
CA MET A 360 24.92 16.06 0.79
C MET A 360 25.28 17.50 1.18
N LEU A 361 25.80 17.69 2.40
CA LEU A 361 26.25 19.00 2.89
C LEU A 361 27.78 19.01 2.97
N LEU A 362 28.42 19.99 2.33
CA LEU A 362 29.83 20.31 2.54
C LEU A 362 29.96 21.66 3.26
N ARG A 363 30.55 21.64 4.46
CA ARG A 363 30.89 22.85 5.22
C ARG A 363 32.28 23.36 4.83
N ILE A 364 32.32 24.58 4.30
CA ILE A 364 33.56 25.26 3.89
C ILE A 364 34.00 26.17 5.04
N ASP A 365 34.78 25.59 5.95
CA ASP A 365 35.31 26.23 7.16
C ASP A 365 36.78 26.67 7.05
N GLN A 366 37.41 26.49 5.88
CA GLN A 366 38.80 26.85 5.60
C GLN A 366 38.97 27.52 4.24
N THR A 367 39.85 28.53 4.18
CA THR A 367 40.12 29.35 2.98
C THR A 367 40.98 28.67 1.91
N HIS A 368 41.67 27.57 2.22
CA HIS A 368 42.61 26.89 1.31
C HIS A 368 42.17 25.46 0.92
N ALA A 369 40.89 25.11 1.09
CA ALA A 369 40.37 23.76 0.89
C ALA A 369 39.82 23.48 -0.52
N THR A 370 40.39 24.11 -1.56
CA THR A 370 39.92 24.01 -2.95
C THR A 370 39.81 22.57 -3.45
N SER A 371 40.72 21.68 -3.04
CA SER A 371 40.77 20.29 -3.51
C SER A 371 39.57 19.44 -3.09
N LEU A 372 39.05 19.61 -1.86
CA LEU A 372 37.87 18.85 -1.41
C LEU A 372 36.60 19.32 -2.14
N VAL A 373 36.45 20.63 -2.32
CA VAL A 373 35.29 21.21 -3.02
C VAL A 373 35.23 20.68 -4.46
N GLU A 374 36.35 20.70 -5.18
CA GLU A 374 36.43 20.15 -6.54
C GLU A 374 36.13 18.64 -6.57
N HIS A 375 36.68 17.85 -5.64
CA HIS A 375 36.40 16.41 -5.57
C HIS A 375 34.92 16.10 -5.30
N VAL A 376 34.24 16.88 -4.47
CA VAL A 376 32.82 16.69 -4.16
C VAL A 376 31.93 17.07 -5.34
N ILE A 377 32.25 18.14 -6.07
CA ILE A 377 31.55 18.52 -7.30
C ILE A 377 31.75 17.44 -8.39
N ASP A 378 32.98 16.94 -8.55
CA ASP A 378 33.26 15.84 -9.48
C ASP A 378 32.51 14.55 -9.09
N ALA A 379 32.45 14.23 -7.79
CA ALA A 379 31.69 13.09 -7.30
C ALA A 379 30.18 13.25 -7.52
N HIS A 380 29.64 14.47 -7.34
CA HIS A 380 28.24 14.79 -7.65
C HIS A 380 27.91 14.57 -9.12
N ALA A 381 28.74 15.10 -10.02
CA ALA A 381 28.58 14.91 -11.46
C ALA A 381 28.66 13.42 -11.83
N PHE A 382 29.64 12.68 -11.28
CA PHE A 382 29.81 11.25 -11.54
C PHE A 382 28.60 10.43 -11.09
N ILE A 383 28.21 10.52 -9.81
CA ILE A 383 27.12 9.72 -9.23
C ILE A 383 25.77 10.06 -9.89
N THR A 384 25.50 11.34 -10.16
CA THR A 384 24.28 11.78 -10.85
C THR A 384 24.23 11.25 -12.29
N SER A 385 25.35 11.30 -13.02
CA SER A 385 25.43 10.74 -14.38
C SER A 385 25.22 9.22 -14.43
N ARG A 386 25.44 8.54 -13.31
CA ARG A 386 25.20 7.10 -13.15
C ARG A 386 23.81 6.80 -12.58
N GLY A 387 22.90 7.78 -12.52
CA GLY A 387 21.47 7.57 -12.23
C GLY A 387 21.09 7.59 -10.75
N LEU A 388 21.95 8.13 -9.87
CA LEU A 388 21.61 8.40 -8.47
C LEU A 388 21.65 9.93 -8.21
N PRO A 389 20.57 10.66 -8.54
CA PRO A 389 20.53 12.11 -8.34
C PRO A 389 20.45 12.48 -6.85
N PHE A 390 21.16 13.52 -6.45
CA PHE A 390 21.15 14.07 -5.09
C PHE A 390 21.43 15.58 -5.08
N ASP A 391 20.94 16.28 -4.06
CA ASP A 391 21.19 17.71 -3.86
C ASP A 391 22.54 17.91 -3.13
N LEU A 392 23.43 18.72 -3.70
CA LEU A 392 24.71 19.09 -3.07
C LEU A 392 24.63 20.52 -2.50
N ALA A 393 24.60 20.66 -1.18
CA ALA A 393 24.63 21.94 -0.48
C ALA A 393 26.06 22.32 -0.09
N LEU A 394 26.56 23.44 -0.63
CA LEU A 394 27.85 24.02 -0.29
C LEU A 394 27.63 25.18 0.67
N LEU A 395 27.88 24.96 1.97
CA LEU A 395 27.70 25.98 3.00
C LEU A 395 29.03 26.67 3.29
N ASP A 396 29.14 27.94 2.87
CA ASP A 396 30.31 28.76 3.19
C ASP A 396 30.18 29.33 4.61
N VAL A 397 30.97 28.81 5.54
CA VAL A 397 30.94 29.26 6.95
C VAL A 397 31.87 30.45 7.16
N SER A 398 32.82 30.67 6.26
CA SER A 398 33.94 31.60 6.43
C SER A 398 33.97 32.78 5.45
N GLY A 399 33.03 32.83 4.50
CA GLY A 399 33.06 33.77 3.37
C GLY A 399 34.21 33.48 2.40
N ALA A 400 34.73 32.26 2.41
CA ALA A 400 35.94 31.86 1.71
C ALA A 400 35.70 31.56 0.23
N ILE A 401 34.50 31.15 -0.17
CA ILE A 401 34.27 30.57 -1.50
C ILE A 401 34.46 31.58 -2.63
N GLU A 402 34.12 32.85 -2.40
CA GLU A 402 34.36 33.95 -3.36
C GLU A 402 35.85 34.23 -3.58
N THR A 403 36.69 33.86 -2.60
CA THR A 403 38.16 33.98 -2.68
C THR A 403 38.86 32.70 -3.19
N MET A 404 38.12 31.60 -3.39
CA MET A 404 38.69 30.33 -3.88
C MET A 404 38.89 30.33 -5.40
N GLN A 405 40.09 29.94 -5.84
CA GLN A 405 40.38 29.70 -7.26
C GLN A 405 39.93 28.29 -7.67
N LEU A 406 38.62 28.10 -7.89
CA LEU A 406 38.07 26.88 -8.49
C LEU A 406 38.42 26.79 -9.99
N SER A 407 38.66 25.57 -10.49
CA SER A 407 38.86 25.31 -11.91
C SER A 407 37.63 25.68 -12.76
N ASP A 408 37.85 26.05 -14.02
CA ASP A 408 36.78 26.40 -14.96
C ASP A 408 35.78 25.25 -15.18
N LYS A 409 36.25 24.00 -15.03
CA LYS A 409 35.40 22.80 -15.07
C LYS A 409 34.40 22.77 -13.91
N ALA A 410 34.86 22.99 -12.68
CA ALA A 410 34.00 23.02 -11.50
C ALA A 410 33.00 24.18 -11.56
N LYS A 411 33.43 25.36 -12.04
CA LYS A 411 32.53 26.51 -12.27
C LYS A 411 31.47 26.19 -13.32
N GLY A 412 31.83 25.61 -14.45
CA GLY A 412 30.89 25.21 -15.49
C GLY A 412 29.88 24.14 -15.03
N GLN A 413 30.28 23.23 -14.14
CA GLN A 413 29.37 22.25 -13.53
C GLN A 413 28.42 22.89 -12.52
N MET A 414 28.89 23.88 -11.74
CA MET A 414 28.04 24.66 -10.85
C MET A 414 27.05 25.55 -11.61
N GLU A 415 27.45 26.17 -12.72
CA GLU A 415 26.59 27.03 -13.54
C GLU A 415 25.64 26.23 -14.45
N GLY A 416 26.05 25.03 -14.88
CA GLY A 416 25.27 24.13 -15.73
C GLY A 416 24.26 23.24 -15.00
N ALA A 417 24.38 23.10 -13.67
CA ALA A 417 23.38 22.47 -12.82
C ALA A 417 22.35 23.52 -12.40
N PRO A 418 21.11 23.52 -12.93
CA PRO A 418 20.13 24.53 -12.55
C PRO A 418 19.85 24.47 -11.04
N CYS A 419 19.56 25.63 -10.43
CA CYS A 419 18.98 25.69 -9.07
C CYS A 419 17.61 24.99 -9.09
N GLY A 420 17.61 23.69 -8.84
CA GLY A 420 16.46 22.79 -8.88
C GLY A 420 16.83 21.41 -8.32
N PRO A 421 15.89 20.46 -8.24
CA PRO A 421 16.13 19.16 -7.62
C PRO A 421 17.32 18.41 -8.25
N GLY A 422 18.28 17.99 -7.42
CA GLY A 422 19.47 17.25 -7.85
C GLY A 422 20.64 18.15 -8.27
N GLY A 423 20.53 19.46 -8.02
CA GLY A 423 21.53 20.47 -8.37
C GLY A 423 22.58 20.73 -7.28
N VAL A 424 23.47 21.69 -7.57
CA VAL A 424 24.47 22.20 -6.62
C VAL A 424 23.97 23.55 -6.09
N HIS A 425 23.81 23.65 -4.77
CA HIS A 425 23.26 24.80 -4.07
C HIS A 425 24.37 25.51 -3.31
N LEU A 426 24.72 26.73 -3.75
CA LEU A 426 25.72 27.56 -3.06
C LEU A 426 25.04 28.45 -2.00
N LEU A 427 25.41 28.25 -0.74
CA LEU A 427 24.77 28.90 0.40
C LEU A 427 25.77 29.81 1.12
N SER A 428 25.58 31.12 0.95
CA SER A 428 26.38 32.16 1.60
C SER A 428 25.87 32.44 3.03
N PRO A 429 26.76 32.70 4.01
CA PRO A 429 26.35 32.90 5.39
C PRO A 429 25.55 34.19 5.60
N SER A 430 25.62 35.16 4.66
CA SER A 430 24.77 36.36 4.68
C SER A 430 23.37 36.14 4.08
N ALA A 431 23.15 35.04 3.35
CA ALA A 431 21.92 34.75 2.63
C ALA A 431 21.08 33.62 3.25
N ILE A 432 21.63 32.86 4.20
CA ILE A 432 20.95 31.72 4.85
C ILE A 432 20.67 32.00 6.33
N SER A 433 19.47 31.66 6.78
CA SER A 433 19.12 31.70 8.22
C SER A 433 19.78 30.53 8.97
N SER A 434 19.99 30.67 10.29
CA SER A 434 20.48 29.56 11.12
C SER A 434 19.54 28.35 11.07
N ALA A 435 18.22 28.59 11.07
CA ALA A 435 17.21 27.53 10.98
C ALA A 435 17.28 26.76 9.64
N SER A 436 17.57 27.44 8.53
CA SER A 436 17.81 26.80 7.23
C SER A 436 19.11 26.00 7.22
N ALA A 437 20.20 26.52 7.79
CA ALA A 437 21.45 25.76 7.89
C ALA A 437 21.30 24.50 8.75
N ASP A 438 20.58 24.59 9.88
CA ASP A 438 20.29 23.46 10.77
C ASP A 438 19.38 22.43 10.09
N ALA A 439 18.33 22.87 9.38
CA ALA A 439 17.45 21.98 8.62
C ALA A 439 18.21 21.21 7.53
N ILE A 440 19.12 21.87 6.80
CA ILE A 440 19.95 21.21 5.78
C ILE A 440 20.88 20.20 6.42
N ALA A 441 21.58 20.56 7.50
CA ALA A 441 22.45 19.62 8.22
C ALA A 441 21.67 18.42 8.78
N ALA A 442 20.48 18.66 9.31
CA ALA A 442 19.59 17.64 9.86
C ALA A 442 18.85 16.82 8.79
N ALA A 443 18.77 17.27 7.53
CA ALA A 443 18.28 16.48 6.39
C ALA A 443 19.39 15.73 5.63
N ALA A 444 20.62 16.26 5.65
CA ALA A 444 21.75 15.75 4.88
C ALA A 444 22.13 14.32 5.27
N ARG A 445 22.08 13.40 4.31
CA ARG A 445 22.54 12.00 4.48
C ARG A 445 24.04 11.93 4.75
N VAL A 446 24.80 12.87 4.18
CA VAL A 446 26.25 13.00 4.34
C VAL A 446 26.60 14.44 4.66
N VAL A 447 27.34 14.66 5.75
CA VAL A 447 27.87 15.95 6.17
C VAL A 447 29.40 15.87 6.20
N LEU A 448 30.05 16.65 5.34
CA LEU A 448 31.51 16.75 5.26
C LEU A 448 31.99 18.12 5.70
N CYS A 449 33.23 18.20 6.18
CA CYS A 449 33.89 19.47 6.52
C CYS A 449 35.27 19.56 5.86
N CYS A 450 35.63 20.73 5.34
CA CYS A 450 36.96 20.98 4.79
C CYS A 450 38.09 20.76 5.82
N SER A 451 37.84 21.06 7.09
CA SER A 451 38.79 20.80 8.18
C SER A 451 39.08 19.33 8.50
N ARG A 452 38.28 18.37 7.99
CA ARG A 452 38.39 16.94 8.32
C ARG A 452 39.19 16.11 7.31
N GLY A 453 39.93 16.76 6.40
CA GLY A 453 40.80 16.10 5.44
C GLY A 453 40.10 15.73 4.13
N SER A 454 40.66 14.77 3.38
CA SER A 454 40.16 14.42 2.05
C SER A 454 38.82 13.69 2.09
N LEU A 455 38.11 13.64 0.95
CA LEU A 455 36.84 12.91 0.82
C LEU A 455 37.00 11.43 1.22
N ALA A 456 38.09 10.80 0.77
CA ALA A 456 38.41 9.41 1.09
C ALA A 456 38.68 9.19 2.60
N ASP A 457 39.24 10.17 3.30
CA ASP A 457 39.48 10.06 4.74
C ASP A 457 38.20 10.17 5.55
N GLN A 458 37.27 11.03 5.13
CA GLN A 458 36.00 11.24 5.82
C GLN A 458 35.00 10.10 5.62
N LEU A 459 35.09 9.34 4.51
CA LEU A 459 34.23 8.19 4.23
C LEU A 459 34.69 6.87 4.87
N LYS A 460 35.87 6.84 5.52
CA LYS A 460 36.35 5.66 6.24
C LYS A 460 35.47 5.41 7.47
N SER A 461 34.73 4.29 7.47
CA SER A 461 33.93 3.85 8.61
C SER A 461 34.77 3.74 9.89
N THR A 462 34.36 4.44 10.94
CA THR A 462 35.03 4.39 12.26
C THR A 462 34.35 3.40 13.21
N ALA A 463 33.11 3.00 12.94
CA ALA A 463 32.38 2.01 13.73
C ALA A 463 32.96 0.60 13.57
N LYS A 464 33.47 0.03 14.68
CA LYS A 464 33.72 -1.40 14.83
C LYS A 464 32.57 -2.00 15.63
N LEU A 465 31.59 -2.59 14.94
CA LEU A 465 30.59 -3.41 15.61
C LEU A 465 31.21 -4.77 15.96
N SER A 466 30.97 -5.21 17.20
CA SER A 466 31.29 -6.59 17.57
C SER A 466 30.33 -7.50 16.82
N PRO A 467 30.81 -8.48 16.04
CA PRO A 467 29.93 -9.43 15.38
C PRO A 467 29.19 -10.21 16.48
N LEU A 468 27.88 -9.97 16.62
CA LEU A 468 27.03 -10.88 17.36
C LEU A 468 27.12 -12.21 16.63
N LYS A 469 27.61 -13.25 17.32
CA LYS A 469 27.67 -14.59 16.76
C LYS A 469 26.25 -14.98 16.38
N HIS A 470 26.02 -15.26 15.10
CA HIS A 470 24.83 -15.99 14.67
C HIS A 470 24.84 -17.32 15.43
N THR A 471 24.03 -17.38 16.47
CA THR A 471 23.75 -18.63 17.15
C THR A 471 22.57 -19.21 16.40
N GLU A 472 22.68 -20.46 15.94
CA GLU A 472 21.55 -21.14 15.32
C GLU A 472 20.38 -21.11 16.30
N MET A 473 19.36 -20.33 15.96
CA MET A 473 18.12 -20.29 16.72
C MET A 473 17.41 -21.62 16.49
N ASN A 474 17.00 -22.25 17.59
CA ASN A 474 16.33 -23.54 17.54
C ASN A 474 14.86 -23.32 17.21
N PHE A 475 14.55 -23.17 15.92
CA PHE A 475 13.19 -23.21 15.41
C PHE A 475 12.79 -24.68 15.28
N ARG A 476 12.19 -25.26 16.33
CA ARG A 476 11.59 -26.59 16.18
C ARG A 476 10.21 -26.43 15.56
N ASP A 477 10.08 -26.89 14.32
CA ASP A 477 8.79 -27.27 13.73
C ASP A 477 8.30 -28.54 14.42
N ALA A 478 7.78 -28.41 15.64
CA ALA A 478 6.98 -29.46 16.24
C ALA A 478 5.64 -29.49 15.49
N ALA A 479 5.60 -30.17 14.35
CA ALA A 479 4.36 -30.47 13.64
C ALA A 479 3.56 -31.50 14.44
N GLU A 480 2.89 -31.06 15.50
CA GLU A 480 1.79 -31.84 16.07
C GLU A 480 0.62 -31.77 15.09
N LYS A 481 0.47 -32.82 14.27
CA LYS A 481 -0.74 -33.05 13.48
C LYS A 481 -1.90 -33.31 14.44
N GLN A 482 -2.57 -32.27 14.91
CA GLN A 482 -3.94 -32.39 15.36
C GLN A 482 -4.85 -32.16 14.15
N SER A 483 -5.56 -33.21 13.73
CA SER A 483 -6.62 -33.09 12.75
C SER A 483 -7.78 -32.31 13.38
N GLY A 484 -7.91 -31.02 13.07
CA GLY A 484 -9.12 -30.29 13.39
C GLY A 484 -10.27 -30.88 12.57
N ALA A 485 -11.21 -31.55 13.24
CA ALA A 485 -12.49 -31.87 12.62
C ALA A 485 -13.15 -30.57 12.11
N ALA A 486 -13.86 -30.64 10.98
CA ALA A 486 -14.64 -29.51 10.48
C ALA A 486 -15.54 -29.00 11.61
N ARG A 487 -15.45 -27.69 11.92
CA ARG A 487 -16.26 -27.03 12.94
C ARG A 487 -17.70 -26.91 12.45
N THR A 488 -18.52 -27.92 12.76
CA THR A 488 -19.94 -28.00 12.37
C THR A 488 -20.83 -26.98 13.09
N ASP A 489 -20.27 -26.15 13.97
CA ASP A 489 -20.97 -25.16 14.78
C ASP A 489 -21.05 -23.76 14.14
N LEU A 490 -20.25 -23.49 13.10
CA LEU A 490 -20.22 -22.21 12.39
C LEU A 490 -21.21 -22.16 11.20
N LEU A 491 -21.78 -20.98 10.97
CA LEU A 491 -22.61 -20.69 9.80
C LEU A 491 -21.72 -20.36 8.60
N PHE A 492 -22.13 -20.80 7.41
CA PHE A 492 -21.42 -20.54 6.14
C PHE A 492 -19.94 -20.95 6.17
N TRP A 493 -19.65 -22.13 6.73
CA TRP A 493 -18.30 -22.68 6.71
C TRP A 493 -17.82 -22.92 5.27
N ASN A 494 -16.75 -22.24 4.88
CA ASN A 494 -16.25 -22.25 3.49
C ASN A 494 -14.94 -23.02 3.29
N GLY A 495 -14.59 -23.88 4.25
CA GLY A 495 -13.32 -24.59 4.29
C GLY A 495 -12.20 -23.84 5.01
N ARG A 496 -12.34 -22.52 5.22
CA ARG A 496 -11.35 -21.68 5.91
C ARG A 496 -11.90 -20.92 7.10
N GLY A 497 -13.17 -20.56 7.07
CA GLY A 497 -13.82 -19.85 8.16
C GLY A 497 -15.35 -19.85 8.04
N GLY A 498 -16.01 -19.28 9.05
CA GLY A 498 -17.45 -19.13 9.11
C GLY A 498 -17.90 -18.24 10.27
N PHE A 499 -19.16 -17.84 10.27
CA PHE A 499 -19.73 -16.95 11.30
C PHE A 499 -20.15 -17.74 12.54
N THR A 500 -20.03 -17.12 13.70
CA THR A 500 -20.70 -17.62 14.91
C THR A 500 -22.22 -17.58 14.73
N ARG A 501 -22.96 -18.41 15.48
CA ARG A 501 -24.42 -18.51 15.37
C ARG A 501 -25.16 -17.21 15.70
N ASP A 502 -24.56 -16.36 16.52
CA ASP A 502 -25.07 -15.03 16.85
C ASP A 502 -24.60 -13.93 15.88
N GLY A 503 -23.77 -14.28 14.89
CA GLY A 503 -23.24 -13.39 13.87
C GLY A 503 -22.20 -12.38 14.35
N ARG A 504 -21.77 -12.45 15.62
CA ARG A 504 -20.88 -11.47 16.25
C ARG A 504 -19.44 -11.57 15.77
N GLU A 505 -18.97 -12.77 15.48
CA GLU A 505 -17.61 -13.02 15.06
C GLU A 505 -17.58 -13.78 13.73
N TYR A 506 -16.58 -13.46 12.92
CA TYR A 506 -16.14 -14.34 11.83
C TYR A 506 -14.89 -15.08 12.30
N VAL A 507 -14.95 -16.42 12.24
CA VAL A 507 -13.92 -17.31 12.77
C VAL A 507 -13.13 -17.90 11.60
N VAL A 508 -11.83 -17.60 11.54
CA VAL A 508 -10.87 -18.15 10.59
C VAL A 508 -10.09 -19.29 11.25
N ALA A 509 -10.02 -20.45 10.60
CA ALA A 509 -9.13 -21.53 10.99
C ALA A 509 -7.82 -21.42 10.21
N THR A 510 -6.70 -21.27 10.90
CA THR A 510 -5.38 -21.08 10.27
C THR A 510 -4.41 -22.26 10.50
N GLY A 511 -4.87 -23.35 11.14
CA GLY A 511 -4.09 -24.56 11.37
C GLY A 511 -4.07 -25.56 10.21
N GLY A 512 -3.05 -26.42 10.16
CA GLY A 512 -3.01 -27.61 9.29
C GLY A 512 -2.87 -27.36 7.79
N GLY A 513 -2.39 -26.18 7.37
CA GLY A 513 -2.23 -25.81 5.95
C GLY A 513 -3.44 -25.11 5.33
N ALA A 514 -4.46 -24.77 6.12
CA ALA A 514 -5.64 -24.01 5.70
C ALA A 514 -5.33 -22.50 5.62
N GLU A 515 -4.47 -22.10 4.69
CA GLU A 515 -4.17 -20.68 4.46
C GLU A 515 -5.31 -20.00 3.71
N THR A 516 -5.64 -18.77 4.10
CA THR A 516 -6.55 -17.92 3.34
C THR A 516 -5.90 -17.47 2.02
N PRO A 517 -6.66 -17.24 0.94
CA PRO A 517 -6.09 -16.93 -0.37
C PRO A 517 -5.32 -15.60 -0.39
N THR A 518 -5.83 -14.61 0.35
CA THR A 518 -5.20 -13.32 0.70
C THR A 518 -5.33 -13.09 2.22
N PRO A 519 -4.66 -12.07 2.79
CA PRO A 519 -4.94 -11.65 4.15
C PRO A 519 -6.43 -11.35 4.30
N TRP A 520 -7.04 -11.92 5.32
CA TRP A 520 -8.37 -11.62 5.80
C TRP A 520 -8.24 -10.78 7.05
N CYS A 521 -8.62 -9.51 6.94
CA CYS A 521 -8.30 -8.49 7.92
C CYS A 521 -9.50 -8.06 8.76
N ASN A 522 -9.20 -7.37 9.86
CA ASN A 522 -10.12 -6.56 10.62
C ASN A 522 -9.48 -5.18 10.86
N VAL A 523 -10.23 -4.12 10.55
CA VAL A 523 -9.91 -2.75 10.91
C VAL A 523 -10.57 -2.46 12.25
N ILE A 524 -9.79 -2.00 13.22
CA ILE A 524 -10.25 -1.70 14.57
C ILE A 524 -9.88 -0.25 14.87
N ALA A 525 -10.87 0.61 15.01
CA ALA A 525 -10.64 2.04 15.20
C ALA A 525 -11.68 2.69 16.10
N ASN A 526 -11.30 3.84 16.65
CA ASN A 526 -12.18 4.90 17.12
C ASN A 526 -11.91 6.17 16.27
N ARG A 527 -12.50 7.31 16.64
CA ARG A 527 -12.36 8.57 15.89
C ARG A 527 -10.92 9.06 15.74
N GLU A 528 -10.05 8.77 16.69
CA GLU A 528 -8.71 9.34 16.81
C GLU A 528 -7.58 8.32 16.61
N PHE A 529 -7.87 7.03 16.60
CA PHE A 529 -6.83 6.00 16.52
C PHE A 529 -7.37 4.71 15.92
N GLY A 530 -6.50 3.95 15.26
CA GLY A 530 -6.85 2.60 14.87
C GLY A 530 -5.66 1.72 14.52
N CYS A 531 -5.99 0.46 14.27
CA CYS A 531 -5.06 -0.53 13.77
C CYS A 531 -5.74 -1.48 12.78
N LEU A 532 -4.93 -2.14 11.96
CA LEU A 532 -5.34 -3.23 11.09
C LEU A 532 -4.65 -4.51 11.55
N THR A 533 -5.40 -5.59 11.61
CA THR A 533 -4.91 -6.93 11.97
C THR A 533 -5.35 -7.93 10.91
N SER A 534 -4.54 -8.93 10.57
CA SER A 534 -4.90 -10.02 9.65
C SER A 534 -5.03 -11.35 10.39
N GLU A 535 -5.56 -12.37 9.73
CA GLU A 535 -5.54 -13.75 10.22
C GLU A 535 -4.12 -14.28 10.45
N SER A 536 -3.13 -13.67 9.80
CA SER A 536 -1.73 -14.04 9.92
C SER A 536 -1.02 -13.37 11.10
N GLY A 537 -1.48 -12.20 11.57
CA GLY A 537 -0.94 -11.55 12.76
C GLY A 537 -1.30 -10.08 12.90
N LEU A 538 -0.53 -9.35 13.71
CA LEU A 538 -0.69 -7.91 13.85
C LEU A 538 -0.19 -7.20 12.57
N GLY A 539 -0.91 -6.17 12.15
CA GLY A 539 -0.56 -5.34 11.00
C GLY A 539 0.02 -4.01 11.45
N TYR A 540 -0.64 -2.92 11.07
CA TYR A 540 -0.16 -1.55 11.28
C TYR A 540 -1.13 -0.70 12.10
N SER A 541 -0.63 0.35 12.74
CA SER A 541 -1.36 1.24 13.67
C SER A 541 -1.11 2.71 13.32
N TRP A 542 -2.09 3.58 13.60
CA TRP A 542 -2.04 5.02 13.31
C TRP A 542 -2.79 5.85 14.35
N ALA A 543 -2.48 7.15 14.42
CA ALA A 543 -3.16 8.12 15.26
C ALA A 543 -3.58 9.35 14.44
N GLY A 544 -4.85 9.75 14.54
CA GLY A 544 -5.51 10.84 13.82
C GLY A 544 -5.72 10.58 12.32
N ASN A 545 -4.67 10.20 11.61
CA ASN A 545 -4.66 10.03 10.16
C ASN A 545 -3.87 8.79 9.74
N SER A 546 -4.56 7.84 9.10
CA SER A 546 -4.02 6.54 8.72
C SER A 546 -2.99 6.58 7.58
N GLN A 547 -2.85 7.71 6.88
CA GLN A 547 -1.84 7.90 5.83
C GLN A 547 -0.70 8.81 6.28
N LEU A 548 -1.01 9.98 6.87
CA LEU A 548 0.00 10.99 7.20
C LEU A 548 0.69 10.77 8.55
N ASN A 549 0.07 10.01 9.47
CA ASN A 549 0.62 9.76 10.82
C ASN A 549 0.49 8.27 11.21
N ARG A 550 1.17 7.42 10.43
CA ARG A 550 1.30 6.00 10.77
C ARG A 550 2.31 5.87 11.90
N LEU A 551 1.95 5.11 12.93
CA LEU A 551 2.89 4.76 13.99
C LEU A 551 3.81 3.63 13.52
N THR A 552 3.24 2.67 12.80
CA THR A 552 3.93 1.48 12.29
C THR A 552 3.71 1.31 10.77
N PRO A 553 4.61 0.61 10.04
CA PRO A 553 4.54 0.50 8.59
C PRO A 553 3.25 -0.14 8.08
N TRP A 554 2.59 0.52 7.14
CA TRP A 554 1.50 -0.06 6.34
C TRP A 554 2.07 -0.87 5.18
N SER A 555 1.49 -2.06 4.95
CA SER A 555 1.80 -2.90 3.79
C SER A 555 0.49 -3.31 3.10
N ASN A 556 0.50 -3.29 1.77
CA ASN A 556 -0.55 -3.88 0.93
C ASN A 556 -0.02 -5.05 0.09
N ASP A 557 0.93 -5.81 0.64
CA ASP A 557 1.45 -7.04 0.03
C ASP A 557 0.56 -8.24 0.45
N PRO A 558 -0.39 -8.70 -0.39
CA PRO A 558 -1.25 -9.83 -0.06
C PRO A 558 -0.54 -11.19 -0.13
N VAL A 559 0.69 -11.24 -0.65
CA VAL A 559 1.45 -12.48 -0.77
C VAL A 559 2.20 -12.71 0.52
N SER A 560 3.09 -11.80 0.90
CA SER A 560 4.00 -11.96 2.05
C SER A 560 3.33 -11.61 3.38
N ASP A 561 2.49 -10.56 3.40
CA ASP A 561 1.82 -10.06 4.62
C ASP A 561 2.78 -9.95 5.83
N SER A 562 3.96 -9.39 5.60
CA SER A 562 5.01 -9.32 6.62
C SER A 562 4.58 -8.40 7.77
N PRO A 563 4.53 -8.88 9.02
CA PRO A 563 4.10 -8.07 10.16
C PRO A 563 5.19 -7.08 10.57
N SER A 564 4.77 -5.89 10.98
CA SER A 564 5.64 -4.84 11.55
C SER A 564 5.48 -4.69 13.06
N GLU A 565 4.52 -5.42 13.64
CA GLU A 565 4.24 -5.49 15.06
C GLU A 565 4.13 -6.97 15.46
N ILE A 566 4.91 -7.41 16.45
CA ILE A 566 5.09 -8.84 16.71
C ILE A 566 5.25 -9.10 18.21
N ILE A 567 4.60 -10.15 18.70
CA ILE A 567 4.90 -10.74 20.00
C ILE A 567 5.66 -12.04 19.77
N TYR A 568 6.89 -12.10 20.27
CA TYR A 568 7.68 -13.33 20.32
C TYR A 568 7.61 -13.96 21.69
N LEU A 569 7.60 -15.28 21.73
CA LEU A 569 7.75 -16.09 22.92
C LEU A 569 9.03 -16.91 22.80
N ARG A 570 9.83 -16.93 23.86
CA ARG A 570 11.03 -17.76 23.97
C ARG A 570 11.01 -18.54 25.27
N ASP A 571 11.16 -19.86 25.20
CA ASP A 571 11.37 -20.68 26.40
C ASP A 571 12.85 -20.58 26.82
N GLU A 572 13.11 -19.95 27.96
CA GLU A 572 14.48 -19.64 28.42
C GLU A 572 15.30 -20.89 28.74
N ARG A 573 14.67 -22.05 28.97
CA ARG A 573 15.38 -23.31 29.22
C ARG A 573 15.82 -23.97 27.92
N THR A 574 14.97 -23.95 26.89
CA THR A 574 15.22 -24.64 25.62
C THR A 574 15.82 -23.76 24.53
N GLY A 575 15.68 -22.44 24.65
CA GLY A 575 16.05 -21.45 23.64
C GLY A 575 15.12 -21.42 22.43
N GLU A 576 14.01 -22.17 22.45
CA GLU A 576 13.04 -22.24 21.36
C GLU A 576 12.22 -20.95 21.28
N VAL A 577 11.98 -20.46 20.05
CA VAL A 577 11.28 -19.19 19.76
C VAL A 577 10.07 -19.45 18.86
N TRP A 578 8.94 -18.82 19.16
CA TRP A 578 7.73 -18.84 18.33
C TRP A 578 6.89 -17.56 18.51
N ALA A 579 5.83 -17.40 17.73
CA ALA A 579 4.82 -16.35 17.89
C ALA A 579 3.43 -16.94 18.20
N PRO A 580 2.55 -16.25 18.95
CA PRO A 580 1.15 -16.66 19.14
C PRO A 580 0.28 -16.41 17.89
N THR A 581 0.81 -15.65 16.93
CA THR A 581 0.23 -15.43 15.60
C THR A 581 0.93 -16.29 14.56
N ARG A 582 0.26 -16.61 13.45
CA ARG A 582 0.80 -17.46 12.39
C ARG A 582 2.13 -16.94 11.83
N LEU A 583 2.20 -15.64 11.50
CA LEU A 583 3.43 -14.97 11.10
C LEU A 583 4.02 -14.20 12.29
N PRO A 584 5.36 -14.08 12.38
CA PRO A 584 6.36 -14.68 11.48
C PRO A 584 6.72 -16.14 11.82
N LEU A 585 6.49 -16.59 13.05
CA LEU A 585 7.07 -17.83 13.62
C LEU A 585 6.03 -18.71 14.35
N GLY A 586 4.77 -18.69 13.92
CA GLY A 586 3.68 -19.47 14.51
C GLY A 586 2.98 -20.42 13.55
N GLN A 587 3.57 -20.71 12.38
CA GLN A 587 2.98 -21.60 11.38
C GLN A 587 2.77 -23.05 11.90
N ALA A 588 3.52 -23.46 12.93
CA ALA A 588 3.43 -24.77 13.56
C ALA A 588 2.34 -24.88 14.64
N SER A 589 1.77 -23.78 15.12
CA SER A 589 0.66 -23.81 16.09
C SER A 589 -0.69 -23.84 15.37
N THR A 590 -1.62 -24.64 15.89
CA THR A 590 -3.02 -24.55 15.44
C THR A 590 -3.62 -23.29 16.06
N SER A 591 -3.87 -22.28 15.23
CA SER A 591 -4.53 -21.05 15.66
C SER A 591 -5.92 -20.91 15.05
N THR A 592 -6.84 -20.39 15.85
CA THR A 592 -8.12 -19.82 15.41
C THR A 592 -8.01 -18.32 15.52
N VAL A 593 -8.44 -17.60 14.50
CA VAL A 593 -8.59 -16.14 14.56
C VAL A 593 -10.07 -15.78 14.56
N ARG A 594 -10.48 -14.93 15.49
CA ARG A 594 -11.85 -14.42 15.60
C ARG A 594 -11.81 -12.92 15.34
N HIS A 595 -12.42 -12.48 14.25
CA HIS A 595 -12.65 -11.07 13.99
C HIS A 595 -14.04 -10.70 14.52
N GLY A 596 -14.09 -9.73 15.43
CA GLY A 596 -15.32 -9.18 15.97
C GLY A 596 -15.36 -7.66 15.81
N GLN A 597 -16.48 -7.04 16.20
CA GLN A 597 -16.61 -5.59 16.11
C GLN A 597 -15.77 -4.92 17.21
N GLY A 598 -14.71 -4.22 16.80
CA GLY A 598 -13.78 -3.52 17.71
C GLY A 598 -12.67 -4.38 18.31
N TYR A 599 -12.54 -5.66 17.92
CA TYR A 599 -11.43 -6.51 18.39
C TYR A 599 -11.10 -7.67 17.43
N SER A 600 -9.88 -8.19 17.56
CA SER A 600 -9.47 -9.48 16.99
C SER A 600 -8.88 -10.36 18.08
N ARG A 601 -9.11 -11.68 18.01
CA ARG A 601 -8.55 -12.65 18.96
C ARG A 601 -7.86 -13.80 18.24
N TYR A 602 -6.66 -14.13 18.69
CA TYR A 602 -5.85 -15.25 18.23
C TYR A 602 -5.78 -16.27 19.36
N GLU A 603 -6.31 -17.46 19.14
CA GLU A 603 -6.32 -18.55 20.12
C GLU A 603 -5.54 -19.72 19.52
N GLY A 604 -4.58 -20.28 20.25
CA GLY A 604 -3.85 -21.44 19.77
C GLY A 604 -3.22 -22.27 20.86
N VAL A 605 -2.84 -23.49 20.51
CA VAL A 605 -2.16 -24.43 21.40
C VAL A 605 -0.90 -24.93 20.72
N GLY A 606 0.20 -24.93 21.47
CA GLY A 606 1.47 -25.53 21.06
C GLY A 606 2.40 -25.64 22.24
N ARG A 607 3.27 -26.67 22.27
CA ARG A 607 4.27 -26.88 23.34
C ARG A 607 3.65 -27.03 24.74
N LEU A 608 2.42 -27.56 24.82
CA LEU A 608 1.59 -27.63 26.03
C LEU A 608 1.30 -26.24 26.64
N LEU A 609 1.32 -25.19 25.82
CA LEU A 609 0.91 -23.83 26.19
C LEU A 609 -0.30 -23.45 25.35
N HIS A 610 -1.38 -23.09 26.03
CA HIS A 610 -2.52 -22.42 25.41
C HIS A 610 -2.28 -20.91 25.46
N HIS A 611 -2.32 -20.26 24.30
CA HIS A 611 -2.22 -18.81 24.20
C HIS A 611 -3.52 -18.21 23.67
N GLU A 612 -3.93 -17.11 24.28
CA GLU A 612 -4.97 -16.23 23.77
C GLU A 612 -4.42 -14.81 23.67
N MET A 613 -4.34 -14.26 22.47
CA MET A 613 -3.96 -12.87 22.24
C MET A 613 -5.18 -12.09 21.74
N THR A 614 -5.62 -11.08 22.48
CA THR A 614 -6.71 -10.18 22.08
C THR A 614 -6.17 -8.79 21.79
N VAL A 615 -6.59 -8.22 20.67
CA VAL A 615 -6.25 -6.86 20.22
C VAL A 615 -7.53 -6.04 20.16
N HIS A 616 -7.54 -4.86 20.79
CA HIS A 616 -8.64 -3.91 20.68
C HIS A 616 -8.18 -2.47 20.84
N VAL A 617 -9.04 -1.52 20.44
CA VAL A 617 -8.86 -0.08 20.63
C VAL A 617 -9.96 0.40 21.58
N PRO A 618 -9.65 1.09 22.69
CA PRO A 618 -10.66 1.64 23.59
C PRO A 618 -11.57 2.66 22.87
N VAL A 619 -12.75 2.90 23.44
CA VAL A 619 -13.79 3.74 22.82
C VAL A 619 -13.33 5.15 22.44
N SER A 620 -12.48 5.76 23.26
CA SER A 620 -12.13 7.19 23.14
C SER A 620 -10.64 7.50 23.30
N GLU A 621 -9.80 6.49 23.52
CA GLU A 621 -8.36 6.74 23.78
C GLU A 621 -7.52 6.41 22.55
N PRO A 622 -6.45 7.16 22.28
CA PRO A 622 -5.60 6.98 21.12
C PRO A 622 -4.56 5.85 21.30
N ILE A 623 -5.03 4.68 21.73
CA ILE A 623 -4.18 3.52 22.05
C ILE A 623 -4.74 2.22 21.48
N LYS A 624 -3.82 1.31 21.14
CA LYS A 624 -4.07 -0.12 20.96
C LYS A 624 -3.68 -0.87 22.22
N ILE A 625 -4.51 -1.82 22.61
CA ILE A 625 -4.23 -2.75 23.70
C ILE A 625 -4.04 -4.16 23.10
N VAL A 626 -2.94 -4.82 23.46
CA VAL A 626 -2.68 -6.22 23.12
C VAL A 626 -2.55 -7.02 24.41
N ARG A 627 -3.58 -7.81 24.74
CA ARG A 627 -3.59 -8.70 25.91
C ARG A 627 -3.18 -10.11 25.48
N LEU A 628 -2.12 -10.64 26.07
CA LEU A 628 -1.67 -12.01 25.90
C LEU A 628 -1.90 -12.81 27.20
N ALA A 629 -2.79 -13.79 27.15
CA ALA A 629 -2.98 -14.79 28.20
C ALA A 629 -2.28 -16.10 27.81
N ILE A 630 -1.46 -16.64 28.71
CA ILE A 630 -0.74 -17.91 28.51
C ILE A 630 -1.11 -18.85 29.65
N ARG A 631 -1.65 -20.03 29.32
CA ARG A 631 -1.93 -21.11 30.26
C ARG A 631 -0.98 -22.28 30.01
N ASN A 632 -0.37 -22.79 31.07
CA ASN A 632 0.50 -23.95 31.00
C ASN A 632 -0.28 -25.25 31.24
N ASP A 633 -0.51 -25.99 30.17
CA ASP A 633 -1.18 -27.30 30.19
C ASP A 633 -0.20 -28.46 30.44
N GLY A 634 1.09 -28.15 30.63
CA GLY A 634 2.12 -29.11 30.97
C GLY A 634 2.27 -29.38 32.47
N THR A 635 3.22 -30.24 32.81
CA THR A 635 3.52 -30.66 34.20
C THR A 635 4.73 -29.94 34.80
N GLU A 636 5.47 -29.18 34.01
CA GLU A 636 6.66 -28.43 34.44
C GLU A 636 6.40 -26.93 34.34
N THR A 637 6.97 -26.14 35.26
CA THR A 637 6.97 -24.68 35.17
C THR A 637 7.71 -24.23 33.90
N ARG A 638 7.12 -23.27 33.17
CA ARG A 638 7.71 -22.66 31.97
C ARG A 638 8.23 -21.27 32.28
N ASN A 639 9.50 -21.01 31.99
CA ASN A 639 10.09 -19.67 32.07
C ASN A 639 10.15 -19.11 30.65
N LEU A 640 9.40 -18.03 30.42
CA LEU A 640 9.21 -17.44 29.11
C LEU A 640 9.75 -16.01 29.11
N ALA A 641 10.54 -15.68 28.09
CA ALA A 641 10.73 -14.29 27.67
C ALA A 641 9.68 -13.95 26.61
N VAL A 642 8.94 -12.88 26.84
CA VAL A 642 7.95 -12.34 25.92
C VAL A 642 8.48 -11.02 25.38
N THR A 643 8.66 -10.93 24.08
CA THR A 643 9.20 -9.74 23.41
C THR A 643 8.12 -9.08 22.56
N TYR A 644 7.75 -7.84 22.87
CA TYR A 644 6.92 -7.03 21.97
C TYR A 644 7.81 -6.15 21.09
N TYR A 645 7.75 -6.38 19.78
CA TYR A 645 8.52 -5.68 18.77
C TYR A 645 7.59 -4.79 17.92
N VAL A 646 7.97 -3.53 17.76
CA VAL A 646 7.25 -2.51 16.99
C VAL A 646 8.24 -1.77 16.10
N GLU A 647 7.99 -1.70 14.80
CA GLU A 647 8.77 -0.88 13.87
C GLU A 647 8.18 0.54 13.77
N TRP A 648 8.98 1.59 14.00
CA TRP A 648 8.49 2.97 14.02
C TRP A 648 8.50 3.64 12.63
N VAL A 649 7.48 4.46 12.37
CA VAL A 649 7.39 5.33 11.17
C VAL A 649 7.21 6.80 11.55
N LEU A 650 6.15 7.10 12.32
CA LEU A 650 5.70 8.46 12.71
C LEU A 650 5.55 9.42 11.51
N GLY A 651 4.88 8.93 10.47
CA GLY A 651 4.72 9.62 9.19
C GLY A 651 4.13 8.72 8.11
N THR A 652 4.45 9.00 6.84
CA THR A 652 3.88 8.28 5.69
C THR A 652 4.66 7.02 5.31
N LEU A 653 5.99 7.10 5.29
CA LEU A 653 6.90 6.11 4.69
C LEU A 653 7.98 5.69 5.68
N ARG A 654 8.24 4.39 5.79
CA ARG A 654 9.18 3.80 6.75
C ARG A 654 10.63 4.13 6.42
N GLU A 655 10.96 4.30 5.15
CA GLU A 655 12.30 4.62 4.66
C GLU A 655 12.81 5.96 5.23
N ASN A 656 11.89 6.85 5.62
CA ASN A 656 12.22 8.15 6.18
C ASN A 656 12.51 8.12 7.71
N ALA A 657 12.18 7.02 8.41
CA ALA A 657 12.14 7.01 9.87
C ALA A 657 13.53 7.20 10.52
N SER A 658 14.58 6.55 10.01
CA SER A 658 15.93 6.56 10.60
C SER A 658 16.57 7.95 10.66
N GLY A 659 16.15 8.86 9.78
CA GLY A 659 16.60 10.26 9.78
C GLY A 659 15.66 11.25 10.47
N ARG A 660 14.50 10.79 10.98
CA ARG A 660 13.42 11.68 11.46
C ARG A 660 12.88 11.32 12.84
N VAL A 661 13.06 10.10 13.31
CA VAL A 661 12.51 9.63 14.59
C VAL A 661 13.60 9.55 15.64
N ALA A 662 13.35 10.15 16.80
CA ALA A 662 14.14 9.95 18.01
C ALA A 662 13.36 9.11 19.01
N CYS A 663 14.06 8.24 19.73
CA CYS A 663 13.47 7.40 20.77
C CYS A 663 14.05 7.73 22.14
N GLU A 664 13.23 7.63 23.18
CA GLU A 664 13.58 7.88 24.58
C GLU A 664 12.98 6.77 25.46
N PHE A 665 13.53 6.56 26.65
CA PHE A 665 13.01 5.57 27.60
C PHE A 665 12.50 6.26 28.86
N ASP A 666 11.22 6.08 29.18
CA ASP A 666 10.62 6.61 30.40
C ASP A 666 10.81 5.62 31.56
N THR A 667 11.62 5.99 32.54
CA THR A 667 11.94 5.13 33.69
C THR A 667 10.75 4.92 34.64
N ASP A 668 9.76 5.84 34.62
CA ASP A 668 8.63 5.80 35.56
C ASP A 668 7.59 4.75 35.17
N THR A 669 7.41 4.52 33.86
CA THR A 669 6.45 3.53 33.33
C THR A 669 7.11 2.38 32.59
N GLY A 670 8.40 2.47 32.28
CA GLY A 670 9.10 1.53 31.42
C GLY A 670 8.69 1.63 29.95
N ALA A 671 8.08 2.74 29.53
CA ALA A 671 7.67 2.96 28.15
C ALA A 671 8.87 3.35 27.26
N VAL A 672 8.91 2.81 26.05
CA VAL A 672 9.73 3.38 24.97
C VAL A 672 8.89 4.42 24.25
N ILE A 673 9.39 5.65 24.19
CA ILE A 673 8.74 6.80 23.56
C ILE A 673 9.46 7.09 22.25
N ALA A 674 8.71 7.45 21.21
CA ALA A 674 9.23 7.87 19.92
C ALA A 674 8.56 9.19 19.49
N ARG A 675 9.34 10.10 18.91
CA ARG A 675 8.85 11.38 18.39
C ARG A 675 9.47 11.69 17.03
N ASN A 676 8.68 12.33 16.16
CA ASN A 676 9.19 12.88 14.91
C ASN A 676 9.86 14.24 15.18
N LEU A 677 11.08 14.41 14.70
CA LEU A 677 11.90 15.62 14.86
C LEU A 677 11.54 16.72 13.85
N TRP A 678 10.80 16.36 12.79
CA TRP A 678 10.42 17.28 11.72
C TRP A 678 9.00 17.82 11.93
N GLU A 679 8.80 19.07 11.52
CA GLU A 679 7.50 19.73 11.49
C GLU A 679 6.52 18.98 10.58
N SER A 680 5.31 18.81 11.09
CA SER A 680 4.16 18.22 10.42
C SER A 680 2.90 18.60 11.20
N ASP A 681 1.74 18.25 10.66
CA ASP A 681 0.45 18.40 11.34
C ASP A 681 0.37 17.65 12.69
N PHE A 682 1.32 16.74 12.97
CA PHE A 682 1.36 15.90 14.17
C PHE A 682 2.63 16.14 15.02
N SER A 683 3.30 17.28 14.83
CA SER A 683 4.47 17.64 15.63
C SER A 683 4.15 17.80 17.11
N GLY A 684 5.11 17.47 17.96
CA GLY A 684 4.95 17.46 19.42
C GLY A 684 4.25 16.21 19.99
N LYS A 685 3.59 15.40 19.14
CA LYS A 685 2.97 14.15 19.58
C LYS A 685 4.02 13.09 19.93
N LEU A 686 3.80 12.36 21.01
CA LEU A 686 4.67 11.32 21.54
C LEU A 686 4.04 9.95 21.31
N ALA A 687 4.59 9.16 20.38
CA ALA A 687 4.21 7.76 20.25
C ALA A 687 4.89 6.95 21.35
N PHE A 688 4.27 5.86 21.80
CA PHE A 688 4.86 5.03 22.86
C PHE A 688 4.45 3.57 22.77
N ALA A 689 5.34 2.69 23.25
CA ALA A 689 5.06 1.29 23.51
C ALA A 689 5.41 0.96 24.97
N ALA A 690 4.51 0.30 25.68
CA ALA A 690 4.67 -0.05 27.09
C ALA A 690 4.15 -1.45 27.40
N SER A 691 4.50 -1.96 28.58
CA SER A 691 4.12 -3.29 29.07
C SER A 691 3.55 -3.20 30.48
N SER A 692 2.61 -4.08 30.81
CA SER A 692 2.06 -4.26 32.15
C SER A 692 3.06 -4.87 33.14
N ALA A 693 4.05 -5.61 32.63
CA ALA A 693 5.12 -6.23 33.40
C ALA A 693 6.42 -5.42 33.25
N PRO A 694 7.25 -5.33 34.32
CA PRO A 694 8.55 -4.68 34.27
C PRO A 694 9.45 -5.27 33.18
N LEU A 695 10.16 -4.41 32.46
CA LEU A 695 11.05 -4.84 31.39
C LEU A 695 12.34 -5.44 31.96
N ARG A 696 12.74 -6.60 31.41
CA ARG A 696 14.10 -7.15 31.58
C ARG A 696 15.12 -6.31 30.82
N SER A 697 14.78 -5.96 29.58
CA SER A 697 15.62 -5.19 28.67
C SER A 697 14.80 -4.63 27.53
N PHE A 698 15.33 -3.60 26.87
CA PHE A 698 14.75 -3.04 25.66
C PHE A 698 15.82 -2.62 24.66
N THR A 699 15.44 -2.35 23.42
CA THR A 699 16.22 -1.53 22.49
C THR A 699 15.29 -0.72 21.60
N CYS A 700 15.77 0.44 21.16
CA CYS A 700 15.15 1.25 20.13
C CYS A 700 15.87 1.11 18.77
N ASP A 701 16.93 0.30 18.67
CA ASP A 701 17.67 0.06 17.43
C ASP A 701 17.24 -1.25 16.76
N ARG A 702 16.54 -1.12 15.64
CA ARG A 702 16.06 -2.23 14.81
C ARG A 702 17.23 -3.05 14.27
N ARG A 703 18.37 -2.42 14.00
CA ARG A 703 19.54 -3.13 13.50
C ARG A 703 20.13 -4.05 14.56
N GLU A 704 20.16 -3.62 15.82
CA GLU A 704 20.50 -4.49 16.94
C GLU A 704 19.53 -5.68 17.03
N PHE A 705 18.22 -5.40 16.93
CA PHE A 705 17.20 -6.43 17.11
C PHE A 705 17.13 -7.45 15.95
N LEU A 706 17.12 -7.00 14.70
CA LEU A 706 17.03 -7.88 13.53
C LEU A 706 18.39 -8.49 13.17
N GLY A 707 19.49 -7.73 13.35
CA GLY A 707 20.80 -8.05 12.81
C GLY A 707 20.95 -7.63 11.34
N ARG A 708 22.20 -7.43 10.90
CA ARG A 708 22.51 -7.13 9.50
C ARG A 708 22.11 -8.30 8.60
N ASN A 709 21.37 -8.00 7.53
CA ASN A 709 20.77 -8.96 6.61
C ASN A 709 19.73 -9.88 7.29
N GLY A 710 19.30 -9.54 8.51
CA GLY A 710 18.28 -10.26 9.26
C GLY A 710 16.86 -9.92 8.82
N SER A 711 15.89 -10.53 9.47
CA SER A 711 14.47 -10.23 9.24
C SER A 711 13.66 -10.54 10.50
N VAL A 712 12.39 -10.13 10.51
CA VAL A 712 11.44 -10.51 11.57
C VAL A 712 11.21 -12.02 11.68
N PHE A 713 11.58 -12.80 10.66
CA PHE A 713 11.55 -14.26 10.71
C PHE A 713 12.79 -14.85 11.37
N GLN A 714 13.89 -14.10 11.44
CA GLN A 714 15.16 -14.53 12.02
C GLN A 714 15.85 -13.38 12.77
N PRO A 715 15.23 -12.82 13.82
CA PRO A 715 15.80 -11.69 14.55
C PRO A 715 16.93 -12.14 15.49
N VAL A 716 18.13 -11.59 15.33
CA VAL A 716 19.31 -11.93 16.16
C VAL A 716 19.12 -11.53 17.63
N GLY A 717 18.35 -10.48 17.90
CA GLY A 717 18.08 -9.95 19.25
C GLY A 717 17.35 -10.93 20.17
N LEU A 718 16.73 -11.99 19.63
CA LEU A 718 16.08 -13.05 20.43
C LEU A 718 17.06 -14.13 20.92
N ALA A 719 18.25 -14.24 20.33
CA ALA A 719 19.25 -15.24 20.70
C ALA A 719 20.10 -14.85 21.93
N GLY A 720 20.16 -13.55 22.27
CA GLY A 720 21.00 -13.01 23.34
C GLY A 720 20.35 -13.00 24.73
N SER A 721 21.17 -12.79 25.78
CA SER A 721 20.71 -12.73 27.17
C SER A 721 20.10 -11.38 27.57
N LYS A 722 20.47 -10.27 26.91
CA LYS A 722 19.95 -8.92 27.19
C LYS A 722 20.14 -7.99 25.99
N LEU A 723 19.13 -7.15 25.70
CA LEU A 723 19.26 -6.04 24.75
C LEU A 723 20.02 -4.86 25.39
N SER A 724 20.64 -4.03 24.55
CA SER A 724 21.60 -2.99 24.96
C SER A 724 21.00 -1.82 25.73
N GLY A 725 19.69 -1.58 25.61
CA GLY A 725 19.06 -0.34 26.10
C GLY A 725 19.30 0.87 25.19
N SER A 726 19.70 0.66 23.93
CA SER A 726 19.96 1.75 23.00
C SER A 726 18.72 2.60 22.75
N ALA A 727 18.86 3.92 22.86
CA ALA A 727 17.84 4.94 22.60
C ALA A 727 18.54 6.22 22.10
N GLY A 728 17.78 7.15 21.51
CA GLY A 728 18.28 8.42 20.97
C GLY A 728 17.83 8.68 19.53
N SER A 729 18.51 9.62 18.88
CA SER A 729 18.39 9.92 17.45
C SER A 729 19.44 9.16 16.64
N LEU A 730 19.34 9.22 15.30
CA LEU A 730 20.32 8.63 14.37
C LEU A 730 20.47 7.09 14.46
N ILE A 731 19.43 6.41 14.95
CA ILE A 731 19.34 4.95 14.96
C ILE A 731 18.29 4.50 13.93
N ASP A 732 18.25 3.20 13.63
CA ASP A 732 17.16 2.61 12.86
C ASP A 732 15.98 2.31 13.80
N PRO A 733 14.90 3.10 13.85
CA PRO A 733 14.03 3.15 15.03
C PRO A 733 13.08 1.94 15.13
N CYS A 734 13.00 1.36 16.32
CA CYS A 734 11.97 0.40 16.73
C CYS A 734 11.66 0.54 18.22
N ALA A 735 10.74 -0.27 18.74
CA ALA A 735 10.66 -0.61 20.15
C ALA A 735 10.65 -2.13 20.30
N ALA A 736 11.67 -2.69 20.95
CA ALA A 736 11.69 -4.09 21.33
C ALA A 736 11.68 -4.16 22.87
N LEU A 737 10.57 -4.60 23.46
CA LEU A 737 10.37 -4.66 24.91
C LEU A 737 10.39 -6.12 25.36
N VAL A 738 11.34 -6.52 26.20
CA VAL A 738 11.46 -7.89 26.71
C VAL A 738 10.97 -7.95 28.14
N VAL A 739 10.00 -8.81 28.42
CA VAL A 739 9.53 -9.15 29.78
C VAL A 739 9.76 -10.62 30.06
N GLU A 740 9.97 -10.96 31.33
CA GLU A 740 10.09 -12.35 31.79
C GLU A 740 8.87 -12.75 32.60
N THR A 741 8.43 -13.98 32.42
CA THR A 741 7.35 -14.56 33.21
C THR A 741 7.58 -16.05 33.45
N SER A 742 7.09 -16.54 34.58
CA SER A 742 7.09 -17.96 34.94
C SER A 742 5.64 -18.43 35.04
N VAL A 743 5.31 -19.51 34.33
CA VAL A 743 3.95 -20.08 34.30
C VAL A 743 4.01 -21.47 34.92
N ALA A 744 3.48 -21.62 36.13
CA ALA A 744 3.42 -22.90 36.82
C ALA A 744 2.43 -23.86 36.13
N PRO A 745 2.54 -25.18 36.35
CA PRO A 745 1.60 -26.17 35.81
C PRO A 745 0.14 -25.82 36.16
N ALA A 746 -0.75 -25.91 35.17
CA ALA A 746 -2.18 -25.58 35.27
C ALA A 746 -2.51 -24.12 35.67
N GLU A 747 -1.52 -23.22 35.70
CA GLU A 747 -1.74 -21.79 35.93
C GLU A 747 -1.77 -20.98 34.63
N SER A 748 -2.33 -19.78 34.72
CA SER A 748 -2.37 -18.78 33.65
C SER A 748 -1.72 -17.48 34.08
N VAL A 749 -1.01 -16.84 33.16
CA VAL A 749 -0.50 -15.48 33.32
C VAL A 749 -1.05 -14.58 32.21
N GLU A 750 -1.23 -13.29 32.51
CA GLU A 750 -1.62 -12.28 31.54
C GLU A 750 -0.58 -11.16 31.47
N ILE A 751 -0.19 -10.80 30.25
CA ILE A 751 0.69 -9.67 29.95
C ILE A 751 -0.07 -8.77 28.98
N VAL A 752 -0.07 -7.47 29.23
CA VAL A 752 -0.68 -6.47 28.35
C VAL A 752 0.40 -5.55 27.81
N PHE A 753 0.36 -5.33 26.49
CA PHE A 753 1.12 -4.28 25.84
C PHE A 753 0.20 -3.17 25.39
N VAL A 754 0.66 -1.93 25.52
CA VAL A 754 -0.06 -0.72 25.07
C VAL A 754 0.81 -0.02 24.04
N LEU A 755 0.24 0.29 22.88
CA LEU A 755 0.85 1.08 21.81
C LEU A 755 -0.05 2.27 21.52
N GLY A 756 0.46 3.49 21.55
CA GLY A 756 -0.38 4.66 21.33
C GLY A 756 0.38 5.92 20.97
N GLN A 757 -0.33 7.04 20.93
CA GLN A 757 0.24 8.37 20.79
C GLN A 757 -0.48 9.36 21.71
N ALA A 758 0.26 10.28 22.31
CA ALA A 758 -0.25 11.25 23.27
C ALA A 758 0.38 12.64 23.06
N ASP A 759 -0.22 13.65 23.68
CA ASP A 759 0.19 15.06 23.54
C ASP A 759 1.34 15.45 24.47
N SER A 760 1.58 14.65 25.51
CA SER A 760 2.59 14.91 26.51
C SER A 760 3.05 13.63 27.20
N LEU A 761 4.19 13.72 27.88
CA LEU A 761 4.73 12.61 28.68
C LEU A 761 3.79 12.23 29.84
N ASP A 762 3.15 13.20 30.47
CA ASP A 762 2.18 12.94 31.56
C ASP A 762 0.98 12.15 31.05
N GLU A 763 0.53 12.45 29.83
CA GLU A 763 -0.56 11.73 29.18
C GLU A 763 -0.15 10.30 28.78
N VAL A 764 1.08 10.11 28.26
CA VAL A 764 1.64 8.75 28.07
C VAL A 764 1.57 7.97 29.39
N ARG A 765 2.03 8.58 30.49
CA ARG A 765 2.05 7.94 31.81
C ARG A 765 0.65 7.63 32.34
N ARG A 766 -0.33 8.51 32.11
CA ARG A 766 -1.75 8.26 32.43
C ARG A 766 -2.25 7.04 31.68
N LEU A 767 -2.14 7.04 30.35
CA LEU A 767 -2.63 5.96 29.48
C LEU A 767 -2.03 4.61 29.85
N VAL A 768 -0.71 4.55 30.11
CA VAL A 768 -0.05 3.30 30.53
C VAL A 768 -0.59 2.82 31.88
N ARG A 769 -0.69 3.69 32.89
CA ARG A 769 -1.17 3.32 34.23
C ARG A 769 -2.64 2.85 34.22
N GLU A 770 -3.48 3.49 33.42
CA GLU A 770 -4.91 3.17 33.35
C GLU A 770 -5.19 1.88 32.56
N TYR A 771 -4.48 1.65 31.46
CA TYR A 771 -4.85 0.60 30.51
C TYR A 771 -3.91 -0.62 30.47
N ALA A 772 -2.67 -0.53 30.96
CA ALA A 772 -1.76 -1.68 30.95
C ALA A 772 -2.14 -2.75 31.99
N ALA A 773 -2.92 -2.44 33.02
CA ALA A 773 -3.35 -3.47 33.96
C ALA A 773 -4.28 -4.52 33.28
N PRO A 774 -4.08 -5.84 33.46
CA PRO A 774 -4.89 -6.88 32.82
C PRO A 774 -6.41 -6.73 33.09
N GLU A 775 -6.80 -6.34 34.30
CA GLU A 775 -8.20 -6.09 34.63
C GLU A 775 -8.77 -4.89 33.85
N SER A 776 -8.04 -3.78 33.80
CA SER A 776 -8.43 -2.61 33.00
C SER A 776 -8.55 -2.94 31.52
N ALA A 777 -7.63 -3.72 30.96
CA ALA A 777 -7.68 -4.17 29.57
C ALA A 777 -8.96 -4.98 29.28
N ARG A 778 -9.36 -5.89 30.18
CA ARG A 778 -10.63 -6.65 30.06
C ARG A 778 -11.86 -5.75 30.18
N ASN A 779 -11.85 -4.82 31.13
CA ASN A 779 -12.94 -3.87 31.32
C ASN A 779 -13.11 -2.94 30.09
N SER A 780 -12.01 -2.49 29.52
CA SER A 780 -11.97 -1.71 28.27
C SER A 780 -12.60 -2.49 27.11
N LEU A 781 -12.19 -3.74 26.89
CA LEU A 781 -12.79 -4.60 25.85
C LEU A 781 -14.29 -4.82 26.05
N ALA A 782 -14.73 -5.02 27.29
CA ALA A 782 -16.15 -5.18 27.60
C ALA A 782 -16.96 -3.90 27.29
N THR A 783 -16.37 -2.73 27.52
CA THR A 783 -16.98 -1.44 27.15
C THR A 783 -17.08 -1.28 25.63
N VAL A 784 -16.01 -1.59 24.89
CA VAL A 784 -16.01 -1.59 23.41
C VAL A 784 -17.09 -2.52 22.86
N SER A 785 -17.19 -3.73 23.40
CA SER A 785 -18.20 -4.71 22.98
C SER A 785 -19.64 -4.22 23.20
N ARG A 786 -19.91 -3.57 24.35
CA ARG A 786 -21.23 -2.99 24.64
C ARG A 786 -21.58 -1.84 23.72
N GLN A 787 -20.62 -0.97 23.40
CA GLN A 787 -20.84 0.15 22.49
C GLN A 787 -21.22 -0.34 21.09
N TRP A 788 -20.46 -1.29 20.54
CA TRP A 788 -20.78 -1.87 19.24
C TRP A 788 -22.13 -2.58 19.22
N ASP A 789 -22.48 -3.28 20.30
CA ASP A 789 -23.81 -3.88 20.43
C ASP A 789 -24.93 -2.84 20.41
N GLN A 790 -24.77 -1.72 21.12
CA GLN A 790 -25.75 -0.65 21.12
C GLN A 790 -25.93 -0.04 19.72
N LEU A 791 -24.82 0.30 19.05
CA LEU A 791 -24.86 0.86 17.69
C LEU A 791 -25.53 -0.08 16.69
N LEU A 792 -25.10 -1.35 16.66
CA LEU A 792 -25.52 -2.33 15.65
C LEU A 792 -26.89 -2.95 15.92
N SER A 793 -27.44 -2.81 17.13
CA SER A 793 -28.79 -3.28 17.45
C SER A 793 -29.88 -2.22 17.32
N SER A 794 -29.54 -1.00 16.86
CA SER A 794 -30.48 0.10 16.67
C SER A 794 -31.66 -0.29 15.78
N VAL A 795 -31.37 -1.05 14.72
CA VAL A 795 -32.37 -1.75 13.89
C VAL A 795 -31.83 -3.13 13.56
N THR A 796 -32.69 -4.13 13.66
CA THR A 796 -32.36 -5.49 13.27
C THR A 796 -33.44 -6.07 12.38
N VAL A 797 -33.01 -6.89 11.43
CA VAL A 797 -33.85 -7.65 10.50
C VAL A 797 -33.71 -9.13 10.79
N ARG A 798 -34.82 -9.86 10.61
CA ARG A 798 -34.84 -11.32 10.70
C ARG A 798 -35.62 -11.89 9.54
N THR A 799 -34.95 -12.71 8.72
CA THR A 799 -35.49 -13.25 7.49
C THR A 799 -35.19 -14.76 7.38
N PRO A 800 -35.82 -15.48 6.43
CA PRO A 800 -35.39 -16.84 6.09
C PRO A 800 -33.97 -16.90 5.47
N ALA A 801 -33.43 -15.77 5.01
CA ALA A 801 -32.11 -15.67 4.39
C ALA A 801 -31.06 -15.23 5.42
N THR A 802 -30.49 -16.18 6.16
CA THR A 802 -29.52 -15.88 7.24
C THR A 802 -28.31 -15.07 6.78
N ALA A 803 -27.85 -15.23 5.53
CA ALA A 803 -26.76 -14.44 4.97
C ALA A 803 -27.12 -12.95 4.84
N PHE A 804 -28.39 -12.63 4.57
CA PHE A 804 -28.90 -11.26 4.56
C PHE A 804 -28.90 -10.65 5.96
N ASP A 805 -29.44 -11.40 6.94
CA ASP A 805 -29.51 -10.97 8.33
C ASP A 805 -28.13 -10.65 8.91
N LEU A 806 -27.12 -11.50 8.65
CA LEU A 806 -25.76 -11.29 9.13
C LEU A 806 -25.15 -9.98 8.61
N MET A 807 -25.26 -9.74 7.30
CA MET A 807 -24.69 -8.54 6.67
C MET A 807 -25.40 -7.27 7.14
N MET A 808 -26.73 -7.26 7.13
CA MET A 808 -27.54 -6.09 7.49
C MET A 808 -27.42 -5.71 8.97
N ASN A 809 -27.42 -6.71 9.86
CA ASN A 809 -27.50 -6.45 11.30
C ASN A 809 -26.17 -6.04 11.94
N ARG A 810 -25.03 -6.40 11.33
CA ARG A 810 -23.72 -6.16 11.96
C ARG A 810 -22.65 -5.72 10.98
N TRP A 811 -22.35 -6.55 9.98
CA TRP A 811 -21.09 -6.41 9.23
C TRP A 811 -21.04 -5.20 8.32
N LEU A 812 -22.13 -4.86 7.62
CA LEU A 812 -22.16 -3.67 6.76
C LEU A 812 -22.04 -2.37 7.57
N LEU A 813 -22.78 -2.23 8.67
CA LEU A 813 -22.72 -1.03 9.51
C LEU A 813 -21.36 -0.86 10.19
N TYR A 814 -20.77 -1.96 10.67
CA TYR A 814 -19.42 -1.97 11.21
C TYR A 814 -18.40 -1.53 10.16
N GLN A 815 -18.52 -2.05 8.93
CA GLN A 815 -17.69 -1.72 7.79
C GLN A 815 -17.71 -0.21 7.47
N VAL A 816 -18.89 0.41 7.41
CA VAL A 816 -19.03 1.86 7.18
C VAL A 816 -18.42 2.65 8.33
N LEU A 817 -18.85 2.42 9.56
CA LEU A 817 -18.45 3.30 10.66
C LEU A 817 -16.95 3.14 10.98
N CYS A 818 -16.49 1.91 11.20
CA CYS A 818 -15.12 1.64 11.61
C CYS A 818 -14.14 1.97 10.48
N CYS A 819 -14.34 1.40 9.30
CA CYS A 819 -13.32 1.46 8.26
C CYS A 819 -13.41 2.75 7.40
N ARG A 820 -14.61 3.25 7.12
CA ARG A 820 -14.82 4.41 6.23
C ARG A 820 -14.87 5.75 6.91
N VAL A 821 -15.56 5.83 8.03
CA VAL A 821 -15.75 7.09 8.73
C VAL A 821 -14.58 7.33 9.67
N TRP A 822 -14.26 6.38 10.56
CA TRP A 822 -13.22 6.56 11.58
C TRP A 822 -11.81 6.30 11.06
N ALA A 823 -11.57 5.14 10.44
CA ALA A 823 -10.23 4.72 10.04
C ALA A 823 -9.75 5.31 8.70
N ARG A 824 -10.68 5.47 7.76
CA ARG A 824 -10.44 5.88 6.36
C ARG A 824 -9.33 5.03 5.72
N THR A 825 -9.37 3.72 5.96
CA THR A 825 -8.30 2.78 5.56
C THR A 825 -8.79 1.34 5.46
N GLY A 826 -8.05 0.53 4.70
CA GLY A 826 -8.18 -0.93 4.63
C GLY A 826 -6.85 -1.55 4.20
N PHE A 827 -6.81 -2.87 3.98
CA PHE A 827 -5.56 -3.57 3.65
C PHE A 827 -4.88 -3.01 2.38
N TYR A 828 -5.64 -2.86 1.30
CA TYR A 828 -5.10 -2.50 -0.02
C TYR A 828 -4.96 -0.99 -0.26
N GLN A 829 -5.62 -0.16 0.56
CA GLN A 829 -5.49 1.30 0.52
C GLN A 829 -5.54 1.92 1.93
N SER A 830 -4.53 2.73 2.23
CA SER A 830 -4.47 3.56 3.43
C SER A 830 -4.51 5.02 3.03
N GLY A 831 -5.70 5.64 3.19
CA GLY A 831 -6.02 6.96 2.65
C GLY A 831 -6.08 8.07 3.68
N GLY A 832 -6.71 7.90 4.85
CA GLY A 832 -6.76 8.92 5.90
C GLY A 832 -7.51 10.23 5.59
N ALA A 833 -7.73 10.56 4.31
CA ALA A 833 -8.50 11.69 3.82
C ALA A 833 -10.01 11.43 3.87
N TYR A 834 -10.76 12.50 4.05
CA TYR A 834 -12.19 12.54 3.73
C TYR A 834 -12.33 12.89 2.26
N GLY A 835 -13.11 12.11 1.51
CA GLY A 835 -13.64 12.51 0.21
C GLY A 835 -15.02 13.14 0.40
N PHE A 836 -15.28 14.23 -0.31
CA PHE A 836 -16.49 15.04 -0.13
C PHE A 836 -17.75 14.22 -0.39
N ARG A 837 -17.92 13.71 -1.61
CA ARG A 837 -19.04 12.80 -1.94
C ARG A 837 -19.00 11.48 -1.20
N ASP A 838 -17.79 11.01 -0.90
CA ASP A 838 -17.51 9.67 -0.38
C ASP A 838 -18.09 9.50 1.03
N GLN A 839 -17.66 10.35 1.98
CA GLN A 839 -18.12 10.21 3.36
C GLN A 839 -19.52 10.80 3.60
N LEU A 840 -20.01 11.72 2.75
CA LEU A 840 -21.43 12.11 2.76
C LEU A 840 -22.34 10.91 2.49
N GLN A 841 -21.98 10.07 1.50
CA GLN A 841 -22.71 8.83 1.23
C GLN A 841 -22.55 7.80 2.36
N ASP A 842 -21.36 7.69 2.96
CA ASP A 842 -21.12 6.78 4.08
C ASP A 842 -22.03 7.13 5.26
N VAL A 843 -22.09 8.40 5.68
CA VAL A 843 -22.89 8.79 6.84
C VAL A 843 -24.40 8.79 6.58
N ALA A 844 -24.83 8.88 5.31
CA ALA A 844 -26.23 8.68 4.95
C ALA A 844 -26.72 7.27 5.35
N ALA A 845 -25.84 6.26 5.39
CA ALA A 845 -26.19 4.93 5.87
C ALA A 845 -26.33 4.83 7.40
N LEU A 846 -25.79 5.81 8.13
CA LEU A 846 -25.66 5.78 9.58
C LEU A 846 -26.75 6.57 10.31
N VAL A 847 -27.63 7.27 9.60
CA VAL A 847 -28.64 8.17 10.19
C VAL A 847 -29.52 7.50 11.25
N HIS A 848 -29.74 6.18 11.15
CA HIS A 848 -30.56 5.43 12.12
C HIS A 848 -29.78 4.91 13.33
N CYS A 849 -28.47 4.68 13.23
CA CYS A 849 -27.67 4.05 14.28
C CYS A 849 -26.61 4.97 14.91
N ALA A 850 -26.15 5.98 14.18
CA ALA A 850 -25.19 6.99 14.62
C ALA A 850 -25.51 8.37 14.00
N PRO A 851 -26.69 8.95 14.28
CA PRO A 851 -27.10 10.25 13.73
C PRO A 851 -26.10 11.38 14.06
N ASP A 852 -25.48 11.34 15.24
CA ASP A 852 -24.47 12.34 15.65
C ASP A 852 -23.23 12.33 14.74
N GLU A 853 -22.83 11.15 14.23
CA GLU A 853 -21.72 11.05 13.27
C GLU A 853 -22.11 11.66 11.92
N ALA A 854 -23.36 11.45 11.48
CA ALA A 854 -23.87 12.05 10.26
C ALA A 854 -23.96 13.57 10.37
N ARG A 855 -24.52 14.07 11.47
CA ARG A 855 -24.58 15.50 11.78
C ARG A 855 -23.19 16.14 11.74
N ALA A 856 -22.24 15.54 12.46
CA ALA A 856 -20.87 16.06 12.55
C ALA A 856 -20.16 16.06 11.18
N HIS A 857 -20.38 15.04 10.34
CA HIS A 857 -19.75 14.99 9.03
C HIS A 857 -20.38 15.94 8.01
N ILE A 858 -21.70 16.15 8.05
CA ILE A 858 -22.38 17.14 7.20
C ILE A 858 -21.77 18.53 7.40
N LEU A 859 -21.59 18.94 8.66
CA LEU A 859 -20.94 20.21 9.00
C LEU A 859 -19.48 20.23 8.54
N ARG A 860 -18.74 19.15 8.79
CA ARG A 860 -17.34 19.02 8.33
C ARG A 860 -17.20 19.13 6.80
N ALA A 861 -18.17 18.63 6.03
CA ALA A 861 -18.17 18.77 4.58
C ALA A 861 -18.49 20.21 4.16
N ALA A 862 -19.48 20.85 4.79
CA ALA A 862 -19.80 22.26 4.54
C ALA A 862 -18.61 23.21 4.83
N GLU A 863 -17.80 22.93 5.86
CA GLU A 863 -16.54 23.65 6.15
C GLU A 863 -15.50 23.58 5.01
N ARG A 864 -15.73 22.76 3.99
CA ARG A 864 -14.84 22.54 2.84
C ARG A 864 -15.43 23.08 1.54
N GLN A 865 -16.45 23.93 1.62
CA GLN A 865 -16.99 24.69 0.51
C GLN A 865 -16.25 26.03 0.34
N PHE A 866 -15.83 26.32 -0.90
CA PHE A 866 -15.24 27.59 -1.27
C PHE A 866 -16.28 28.70 -1.34
N THR A 867 -15.86 29.95 -1.16
CA THR A 867 -16.74 31.13 -1.23
C THR A 867 -17.54 31.22 -2.53
N GLU A 868 -16.97 30.73 -3.65
CA GLU A 868 -17.63 30.68 -4.94
C GLU A 868 -18.79 29.65 -5.03
N GLY A 869 -18.74 28.59 -4.22
CA GLY A 869 -19.77 27.54 -4.13
C GLY A 869 -19.31 26.13 -4.51
N ASP A 870 -18.14 25.97 -5.15
CA ASP A 870 -17.50 24.67 -5.31
C ASP A 870 -16.81 24.19 -4.02
N VAL A 871 -16.24 22.98 -4.04
CA VAL A 871 -15.77 22.28 -2.83
C VAL A 871 -14.39 21.65 -3.03
N GLN A 872 -13.70 21.33 -1.93
CA GLN A 872 -12.59 20.38 -2.00
C GLN A 872 -13.12 18.99 -2.30
N HIS A 873 -12.57 18.31 -3.31
CA HIS A 873 -12.93 16.94 -3.68
C HIS A 873 -12.56 15.94 -2.58
N TRP A 874 -11.38 16.12 -1.98
CA TRP A 874 -10.97 15.42 -0.76
C TRP A 874 -9.96 16.25 0.04
N TRP A 875 -9.84 15.97 1.34
CA TRP A 875 -8.88 16.63 2.24
C TRP A 875 -8.42 15.73 3.38
N HIS A 876 -7.20 15.96 3.89
CA HIS A 876 -6.68 15.31 5.07
C HIS A 876 -6.91 16.15 6.34
N PRO A 877 -7.38 15.55 7.44
CA PRO A 877 -7.30 16.17 8.76
C PRO A 877 -5.87 16.07 9.34
N PRO A 878 -5.46 17.02 10.21
CA PRO A 878 -6.22 18.19 10.67
C PRO A 878 -6.07 19.44 9.77
N SER A 879 -5.02 19.55 8.95
CA SER A 879 -4.72 20.78 8.20
C SER A 879 -5.75 21.16 7.13
N GLY A 880 -6.51 20.20 6.62
CA GLY A 880 -7.39 20.43 5.48
C GLY A 880 -6.66 20.44 4.13
N VAL A 881 -5.38 20.05 4.10
CA VAL A 881 -4.64 19.89 2.85
C VAL A 881 -5.35 18.86 1.97
N GLY A 882 -5.62 19.23 0.72
CA GLY A 882 -6.51 18.46 -0.13
C GLY A 882 -6.49 18.93 -1.57
N VAL A 883 -7.41 18.40 -2.38
CA VAL A 883 -7.52 18.72 -3.80
C VAL A 883 -8.81 19.46 -4.10
N ARG A 884 -8.72 20.55 -4.87
CA ARG A 884 -9.84 21.21 -5.57
C ARG A 884 -9.84 20.73 -7.02
N THR A 885 -10.96 20.21 -7.50
CA THR A 885 -11.12 19.68 -8.88
C THR A 885 -12.24 20.43 -9.63
N ARG A 886 -12.54 20.00 -10.86
CA ARG A 886 -13.72 20.43 -11.64
C ARG A 886 -14.84 19.40 -11.63
N MET A 887 -14.78 18.40 -10.76
CA MET A 887 -15.82 17.39 -10.65
C MET A 887 -17.09 18.05 -10.10
N THR A 888 -18.19 17.91 -10.82
CA THR A 888 -19.42 18.66 -10.52
C THR A 888 -20.37 17.89 -9.62
N ASP A 889 -20.21 16.57 -9.49
CA ASP A 889 -21.12 15.74 -8.71
C ASP A 889 -20.96 15.90 -7.20
N ASP A 890 -19.76 16.23 -6.73
CA ASP A 890 -19.48 16.50 -5.31
C ASP A 890 -20.49 17.49 -4.71
N LEU A 891 -20.83 18.53 -5.48
CA LEU A 891 -21.73 19.63 -5.08
C LEU A 891 -23.13 19.14 -4.73
N TYR A 892 -23.60 18.10 -5.42
CA TYR A 892 -24.97 17.61 -5.29
C TYR A 892 -25.16 16.76 -4.02
N PHE A 893 -24.08 16.15 -3.50
CA PHE A 893 -24.17 15.25 -2.35
C PHE A 893 -24.51 15.97 -1.03
N LEU A 894 -24.03 17.20 -0.82
CA LEU A 894 -24.33 17.95 0.41
C LEU A 894 -25.84 18.17 0.59
N PRO A 895 -26.56 18.86 -0.32
CA PRO A 895 -28.01 19.05 -0.19
C PRO A 895 -28.79 17.74 -0.19
N TYR A 896 -28.33 16.71 -0.91
CA TYR A 896 -28.97 15.39 -0.90
C TYR A 896 -28.93 14.71 0.48
N VAL A 897 -27.76 14.69 1.12
CA VAL A 897 -27.59 14.05 2.43
C VAL A 897 -28.21 14.87 3.55
N VAL A 898 -28.15 16.21 3.47
CA VAL A 898 -28.86 17.10 4.38
C VAL A 898 -30.36 16.82 4.37
N GLN A 899 -30.98 16.73 3.18
CA GLN A 899 -32.40 16.42 3.09
C GLN A 899 -32.72 15.05 3.70
N HIS A 900 -31.90 14.04 3.44
CA HIS A 900 -32.10 12.70 4.00
C HIS A 900 -31.98 12.70 5.53
N TYR A 901 -30.94 13.31 6.08
CA TYR A 901 -30.72 13.40 7.53
C TYR A 901 -31.91 14.09 8.21
N VAL A 902 -32.27 15.31 7.78
CA VAL A 902 -33.32 16.11 8.42
C VAL A 902 -34.67 15.39 8.34
N SER A 903 -34.98 14.75 7.22
CA SER A 903 -36.26 14.04 7.06
C SER A 903 -36.36 12.79 7.95
N VAL A 904 -35.24 12.16 8.26
CA VAL A 904 -35.19 10.96 9.12
C VAL A 904 -35.13 11.32 10.60
N THR A 905 -34.33 12.32 10.98
CA THR A 905 -34.08 12.69 12.38
C THR A 905 -35.05 13.74 12.91
N GLY A 906 -35.63 14.56 12.03
CA GLY A 906 -36.41 15.74 12.41
C GLY A 906 -35.56 16.93 12.88
N ASP A 907 -34.23 16.86 12.81
CA ASP A 907 -33.30 17.93 13.21
C ASP A 907 -33.20 19.01 12.13
N TYR A 908 -34.25 19.82 12.00
CA TYR A 908 -34.26 20.99 11.11
C TYR A 908 -33.37 22.14 11.63
N GLU A 909 -33.04 22.16 12.92
CA GLU A 909 -32.14 23.17 13.51
C GLU A 909 -30.75 23.14 12.85
N LEU A 910 -30.30 21.96 12.42
CA LEU A 910 -29.06 21.79 11.65
C LEU A 910 -28.96 22.73 10.44
N LEU A 911 -30.07 23.05 9.77
CA LEU A 911 -30.08 23.94 8.59
C LEU A 911 -29.68 25.38 8.91
N SER A 912 -29.80 25.79 10.18
CA SER A 912 -29.49 27.14 10.66
C SER A 912 -28.10 27.25 11.28
N GLU A 913 -27.35 26.14 11.36
CA GLU A 913 -26.00 26.13 11.93
C GLU A 913 -25.03 26.97 11.09
N PRO A 914 -24.30 27.93 11.68
CA PRO A 914 -23.33 28.74 10.96
C PRO A 914 -22.05 27.94 10.69
N VAL A 915 -21.62 27.93 9.44
CA VAL A 915 -20.41 27.24 8.98
C VAL A 915 -19.55 28.18 8.12
N PRO A 916 -18.23 28.29 8.38
CA PRO A 916 -17.36 29.12 7.56
C PRO A 916 -17.12 28.50 6.18
N PHE A 917 -16.89 29.37 5.17
CA PHE A 917 -16.35 28.95 3.88
C PHE A 917 -14.81 28.88 3.93
N ILE A 918 -14.20 28.35 2.88
CA ILE A 918 -12.76 28.41 2.64
C ILE A 918 -12.43 29.24 1.38
N THR A 919 -11.19 29.68 1.24
CA THR A 919 -10.71 30.42 0.08
C THR A 919 -9.43 29.81 -0.50
N SER A 920 -9.38 29.77 -1.83
CA SER A 920 -8.18 29.50 -2.62
C SER A 920 -8.42 30.04 -4.05
N PRO A 921 -7.39 30.24 -4.87
CA PRO A 921 -7.59 30.63 -6.27
C PRO A 921 -8.49 29.62 -7.00
N VAL A 922 -9.45 30.14 -7.78
CA VAL A 922 -10.24 29.34 -8.72
C VAL A 922 -9.29 28.72 -9.76
N LEU A 923 -9.57 27.48 -10.18
CA LEU A 923 -8.76 26.79 -11.17
C LEU A 923 -8.75 27.55 -12.52
N ALA A 924 -7.57 27.97 -12.98
CA ALA A 924 -7.37 28.56 -14.31
C ALA A 924 -7.75 27.57 -15.41
N ASP A 925 -8.27 28.00 -16.57
CA ASP A 925 -8.87 27.13 -17.59
C ASP A 925 -8.05 25.87 -17.96
N ASP A 926 -6.72 25.96 -17.99
CA ASP A 926 -5.80 24.86 -18.30
C ASP A 926 -5.49 23.91 -17.12
N GLN A 927 -5.94 24.25 -15.91
CA GLN A 927 -5.67 23.51 -14.66
C GLN A 927 -6.79 22.54 -14.27
N GLU A 928 -6.56 21.24 -14.35
CA GLU A 928 -7.56 20.21 -14.00
C GLU A 928 -7.83 20.07 -12.50
N GLU A 929 -6.80 20.29 -11.68
CA GLU A 929 -6.85 20.16 -10.23
C GLU A 929 -5.79 21.04 -9.54
N SER A 930 -6.01 21.35 -8.25
CA SER A 930 -5.05 22.04 -7.39
C SER A 930 -4.93 21.32 -6.05
N PHE A 931 -3.72 20.95 -5.66
CA PHE A 931 -3.42 20.40 -4.33
C PHE A 931 -2.87 21.48 -3.41
N GLY A 932 -3.45 21.65 -2.22
CA GLY A 932 -2.99 22.62 -1.24
C GLY A 932 -3.85 22.69 0.01
N ALA A 933 -3.42 23.51 0.97
CA ALA A 933 -4.17 23.83 2.18
C ALA A 933 -4.90 25.17 1.99
N PRO A 934 -6.24 25.19 1.88
CA PRO A 934 -6.99 26.42 1.71
C PRO A 934 -7.07 27.21 3.03
N GLN A 935 -7.31 28.52 2.94
CA GLN A 935 -7.51 29.37 4.10
C GLN A 935 -8.98 29.37 4.52
N VAL A 936 -9.25 29.50 5.82
CA VAL A 936 -10.62 29.72 6.32
C VAL A 936 -11.03 31.15 6.00
N SER A 937 -12.21 31.32 5.40
CA SER A 937 -12.78 32.63 5.06
C SER A 937 -13.32 33.34 6.31
N GLU A 938 -13.33 34.67 6.29
CA GLU A 938 -14.12 35.47 7.23
C GLU A 938 -15.62 35.38 6.92
N GLU A 939 -15.97 34.98 5.69
CA GLU A 939 -17.35 34.75 5.28
C GLU A 939 -17.88 33.43 5.85
N SER A 940 -19.08 33.46 6.42
CA SER A 940 -19.80 32.29 6.92
C SER A 940 -21.26 32.34 6.45
N GLY A 941 -21.88 31.18 6.33
CA GLY A 941 -23.30 31.04 5.99
C GLY A 941 -23.94 29.95 6.84
N THR A 942 -25.27 29.91 6.87
CA THR A 942 -25.98 28.76 7.44
C THR A 942 -25.77 27.53 6.57
N LEU A 943 -25.92 26.32 7.11
CA LEU A 943 -25.88 25.10 6.29
C LEU A 943 -26.87 25.15 5.11
N TYR A 944 -28.03 25.80 5.28
CA TYR A 944 -28.98 26.05 4.19
C TYR A 944 -28.36 26.94 3.08
N ASP A 945 -27.59 27.97 3.44
CA ASP A 945 -26.88 28.82 2.48
C ASP A 945 -25.80 28.05 1.72
N HIS A 946 -25.05 27.18 2.41
CA HIS A 946 -24.06 26.27 1.79
C HIS A 946 -24.72 25.36 0.74
N CYS A 947 -25.86 24.77 1.08
CA CYS A 947 -26.65 23.98 0.14
C CYS A 947 -27.12 24.82 -1.06
N CYS A 948 -27.64 26.02 -0.84
CA CYS A 948 -28.07 26.91 -1.93
C CYS A 948 -26.90 27.25 -2.87
N ARG A 949 -25.72 27.58 -2.33
CA ARG A 949 -24.52 27.89 -3.15
C ARG A 949 -24.06 26.69 -3.95
N ALA A 950 -24.09 25.49 -3.39
CA ALA A 950 -23.74 24.27 -4.11
C ALA A 950 -24.67 24.05 -5.31
N LEU A 951 -25.98 24.28 -5.14
CA LEU A 951 -26.97 24.18 -6.21
C LEU A 951 -26.79 25.26 -7.28
N ASP A 952 -26.51 26.51 -6.87
CA ASP A 952 -26.29 27.63 -7.77
C ASP A 952 -25.02 27.43 -8.61
N TRP A 953 -23.93 26.97 -8.00
CA TRP A 953 -22.69 26.67 -8.70
C TRP A 953 -22.82 25.43 -9.61
N GLY A 954 -23.53 24.40 -9.14
CA GLY A 954 -23.73 23.15 -9.85
C GLY A 954 -24.70 23.24 -11.04
N PHE A 955 -25.51 24.30 -11.15
CA PHE A 955 -26.41 24.54 -12.29
C PHE A 955 -25.68 25.13 -13.49
N ARG A 956 -24.73 24.36 -14.05
CA ARG A 956 -23.98 24.67 -15.27
C ARG A 956 -24.25 23.59 -16.31
N LEU A 957 -24.89 24.00 -17.40
CA LEU A 957 -25.35 23.09 -18.44
C LEU A 957 -24.55 23.29 -19.72
N GLY A 958 -24.29 22.20 -20.45
CA GLY A 958 -23.67 22.24 -21.77
C GLY A 958 -24.70 22.46 -22.88
N SER A 959 -24.30 22.15 -24.11
CA SER A 959 -25.11 22.43 -25.31
C SER A 959 -26.39 21.63 -25.41
N HIS A 960 -26.46 20.46 -24.76
CA HIS A 960 -27.65 19.60 -24.74
C HIS A 960 -28.57 19.91 -23.53
N GLY A 961 -28.24 20.93 -22.73
CA GLY A 961 -28.97 21.26 -21.50
C GLY A 961 -28.73 20.25 -20.37
N LEU A 962 -27.63 19.51 -20.43
CA LEU A 962 -27.23 18.53 -19.41
C LEU A 962 -26.10 19.10 -18.54
N PRO A 963 -25.94 18.67 -17.27
CA PRO A 963 -24.87 19.18 -16.42
C PRO A 963 -23.48 18.90 -17.00
N LEU A 964 -22.61 19.91 -16.95
CA LEU A 964 -21.20 19.74 -17.35
C LEU A 964 -20.52 18.71 -16.45
N MET A 965 -19.72 17.84 -17.06
CA MET A 965 -18.98 16.79 -16.38
C MET A 965 -17.65 17.31 -15.80
N GLY A 966 -17.01 18.30 -16.42
CA GLY A 966 -15.69 18.76 -15.99
C GLY A 966 -14.64 17.66 -16.06
N THR A 967 -13.77 17.57 -15.06
CA THR A 967 -12.67 16.58 -15.00
C THR A 967 -13.08 15.24 -14.38
N GLY A 968 -14.39 14.95 -14.33
CA GLY A 968 -14.95 13.70 -13.87
C GLY A 968 -16.32 13.90 -13.23
N ASP A 969 -17.11 12.83 -13.16
CA ASP A 969 -18.23 12.74 -12.24
C ASP A 969 -17.92 11.64 -11.21
N TRP A 970 -18.94 10.92 -10.71
CA TRP A 970 -18.73 9.82 -9.78
C TRP A 970 -17.71 8.77 -10.26
N ASN A 971 -17.55 8.58 -11.58
CA ASN A 971 -16.45 7.77 -12.11
C ASN A 971 -15.19 8.61 -12.34
N ASP A 972 -14.30 8.61 -11.34
CA ASP A 972 -13.00 9.29 -11.35
C ASP A 972 -12.14 8.96 -12.58
N GLY A 973 -12.33 7.78 -13.18
CA GLY A 973 -11.55 7.29 -14.32
C GLY A 973 -11.87 7.96 -15.65
N MET A 974 -13.04 8.59 -15.76
CA MET A 974 -13.53 9.28 -16.96
C MET A 974 -13.11 10.77 -16.99
N ASN A 975 -11.90 11.06 -16.53
CA ASN A 975 -11.43 12.42 -16.25
C ASN A 975 -11.14 13.29 -17.48
N LYS A 976 -11.25 12.75 -18.69
CA LYS A 976 -11.03 13.46 -19.96
C LYS A 976 -12.29 13.66 -20.79
N VAL A 977 -13.46 13.25 -20.30
CA VAL A 977 -14.72 13.41 -21.03
C VAL A 977 -15.13 14.88 -21.18
N GLY A 978 -14.98 15.68 -20.12
CA GLY A 978 -15.32 17.11 -20.11
C GLY A 978 -14.18 18.03 -19.69
N ALA A 979 -12.92 17.60 -19.86
CA ALA A 979 -11.75 18.36 -19.41
C ALA A 979 -11.60 19.72 -20.13
N GLY A 980 -12.15 19.84 -21.35
CA GLY A 980 -12.25 21.09 -22.11
C GLY A 980 -13.43 21.99 -21.70
N GLY A 981 -14.19 21.62 -20.65
CA GLY A 981 -15.26 22.43 -20.07
C GLY A 981 -16.59 22.41 -20.82
N LYS A 982 -16.77 21.48 -21.78
CA LYS A 982 -17.98 21.36 -22.61
C LYS A 982 -18.66 20.00 -22.50
N GLY A 983 -17.93 18.95 -22.13
CA GLY A 983 -18.49 17.61 -21.95
C GLY A 983 -19.56 17.57 -20.87
N GLU A 984 -20.57 16.73 -21.08
CA GLU A 984 -21.80 16.67 -20.27
C GLU A 984 -22.03 15.26 -19.71
N SER A 985 -22.56 15.15 -18.48
CA SER A 985 -22.87 13.87 -17.83
C SER A 985 -24.37 13.64 -17.71
N VAL A 986 -24.86 12.53 -18.27
CA VAL A 986 -26.27 12.12 -18.18
C VAL A 986 -26.60 11.64 -16.77
N TRP A 987 -25.67 10.95 -16.11
CA TRP A 987 -25.84 10.52 -14.72
C TRP A 987 -25.98 11.72 -13.78
N ASN A 988 -25.12 12.75 -13.92
CA ASN A 988 -25.26 13.99 -13.17
C ASN A 988 -26.62 14.64 -13.40
N GLY A 989 -27.15 14.61 -14.63
CA GLY A 989 -28.49 15.11 -14.91
C GLY A 989 -29.57 14.44 -14.06
N TRP A 990 -29.62 13.11 -14.03
CA TRP A 990 -30.59 12.37 -13.22
C TRP A 990 -30.39 12.58 -11.72
N PHE A 991 -29.14 12.57 -11.27
CA PHE A 991 -28.82 12.77 -9.86
C PHE A 991 -29.19 14.20 -9.42
N PHE A 992 -28.75 15.22 -10.14
CA PHE A 992 -29.00 16.62 -9.81
C PHE A 992 -30.49 16.96 -9.84
N LEU A 993 -31.26 16.43 -10.81
CA LEU A 993 -32.72 16.52 -10.81
C LEU A 993 -33.32 15.96 -9.51
N THR A 994 -32.83 14.82 -9.04
CA THR A 994 -33.27 14.19 -7.78
C THR A 994 -32.98 15.11 -6.59
N VAL A 995 -31.79 15.71 -6.56
CA VAL A 995 -31.38 16.68 -5.53
C VAL A 995 -32.25 17.93 -5.55
N LEU A 996 -32.55 18.50 -6.71
CA LEU A 996 -33.43 19.68 -6.84
C LEU A 996 -34.84 19.38 -6.33
N LYS A 997 -35.42 18.22 -6.67
CA LYS A 997 -36.73 17.80 -6.16
C LYS A 997 -36.72 17.65 -4.64
N ALA A 998 -35.69 17.01 -4.10
CA ALA A 998 -35.54 16.82 -2.67
C ALA A 998 -35.37 18.17 -1.95
N PHE A 999 -34.49 19.04 -2.45
CA PHE A 999 -34.21 20.33 -1.83
C PHE A 999 -35.38 21.32 -1.93
N ALA A 1000 -36.24 21.21 -2.95
CA ALA A 1000 -37.48 22.00 -3.00
C ALA A 1000 -38.36 21.77 -1.76
N THR A 1001 -38.36 20.57 -1.19
CA THR A 1001 -39.10 20.27 0.05
C THR A 1001 -38.44 20.92 1.28
N ILE A 1002 -37.11 20.96 1.33
CA ILE A 1002 -36.35 21.64 2.38
C ILE A 1002 -36.57 23.15 2.31
N ALA A 1003 -36.48 23.74 1.11
CA ALA A 1003 -36.72 25.17 0.90
C ALA A 1003 -38.13 25.58 1.33
N SER A 1004 -39.17 24.83 0.95
CA SER A 1004 -40.54 25.06 1.44
C SER A 1004 -40.65 24.93 2.96
N ALA A 1005 -39.99 23.93 3.57
CA ALA A 1005 -40.00 23.77 5.03
C ALA A 1005 -39.30 24.92 5.76
N MET A 1006 -38.30 25.53 5.15
CA MET A 1006 -37.61 26.74 5.64
C MET A 1006 -38.38 28.04 5.33
N GLY A 1007 -39.52 27.97 4.64
CA GLY A 1007 -40.34 29.13 4.25
C GLY A 1007 -39.82 29.89 3.01
N ASP A 1008 -38.86 29.34 2.28
CA ASP A 1008 -38.29 29.91 1.05
C ASP A 1008 -38.97 29.33 -0.19
N GLU A 1009 -40.20 29.76 -0.45
CA GLU A 1009 -40.97 29.32 -1.61
C GLU A 1009 -40.37 29.77 -2.96
N GLY A 1010 -39.58 30.84 -2.95
CA GLY A 1010 -38.85 31.30 -4.13
C GLY A 1010 -37.81 30.27 -4.57
N ARG A 1011 -36.98 29.79 -3.64
CA ARG A 1011 -36.02 28.72 -3.89
C ARG A 1011 -36.69 27.40 -4.21
N ALA A 1012 -37.80 27.07 -3.54
CA ALA A 1012 -38.58 25.87 -3.86
C ALA A 1012 -39.10 25.88 -5.31
N ALA A 1013 -39.65 27.00 -5.78
CA ALA A 1013 -40.07 27.18 -7.16
C ALA A 1013 -38.89 27.09 -8.13
N TRP A 1014 -37.77 27.77 -7.84
CA TRP A 1014 -36.54 27.72 -8.63
C TRP A 1014 -36.06 26.27 -8.85
N CYS A 1015 -36.07 25.45 -7.80
CA CYS A 1015 -35.68 24.05 -7.85
C CYS A 1015 -36.64 23.23 -8.72
N ARG A 1016 -37.95 23.40 -8.55
CA ARG A 1016 -38.99 22.69 -9.32
C ARG A 1016 -38.88 22.97 -10.82
N GLU A 1017 -38.72 24.23 -11.20
CA GLU A 1017 -38.59 24.64 -12.60
C GLU A 1017 -37.35 24.01 -13.27
N ARG A 1018 -36.21 24.02 -12.58
CA ARG A 1018 -34.94 23.51 -13.12
C ARG A 1018 -34.90 21.99 -13.16
N ALA A 1019 -35.51 21.32 -12.19
CA ALA A 1019 -35.71 19.88 -12.24
C ALA A 1019 -36.52 19.48 -13.48
N GLU A 1020 -37.57 20.22 -13.83
CA GLU A 1020 -38.39 19.93 -15.01
C GLU A 1020 -37.67 20.25 -16.33
N ALA A 1021 -36.88 21.34 -16.36
CA ALA A 1021 -36.02 21.64 -17.51
C ALA A 1021 -35.00 20.53 -17.76
N LEU A 1022 -34.30 20.07 -16.71
CA LEU A 1022 -33.36 18.94 -16.79
C LEU A 1022 -34.06 17.65 -17.25
N ARG A 1023 -35.26 17.36 -16.72
CA ARG A 1023 -36.05 16.18 -17.13
C ARG A 1023 -36.32 16.21 -18.64
N THR A 1024 -36.70 17.38 -19.16
CA THR A 1024 -37.01 17.57 -20.57
C THR A 1024 -35.76 17.35 -21.43
N SER A 1025 -34.62 17.92 -21.06
CA SER A 1025 -33.34 17.72 -21.76
C SER A 1025 -32.86 16.27 -21.70
N LEU A 1026 -32.95 15.60 -20.55
CA LEU A 1026 -32.56 14.20 -20.40
C LEU A 1026 -33.39 13.27 -21.31
N GLU A 1027 -34.71 13.48 -21.36
CA GLU A 1027 -35.58 12.68 -22.21
C GLU A 1027 -35.39 12.97 -23.71
N ALA A 1028 -35.06 14.20 -24.08
CA ALA A 1028 -34.84 14.59 -25.47
C ALA A 1028 -33.45 14.14 -25.99
N GLU A 1029 -32.41 14.44 -25.22
CA GLU A 1029 -31.02 14.40 -25.69
C GLU A 1029 -30.26 13.16 -25.20
N ALA A 1030 -30.64 12.54 -24.08
CA ALA A 1030 -29.88 11.41 -23.54
C ALA A 1030 -30.39 10.04 -24.00
N TRP A 1031 -31.57 9.93 -24.60
CA TRP A 1031 -32.12 8.64 -25.03
C TRP A 1031 -31.44 8.13 -26.31
N ASP A 1032 -30.85 6.92 -26.25
CA ASP A 1032 -30.13 6.29 -27.37
C ASP A 1032 -30.96 5.23 -28.11
N GLY A 1033 -32.27 5.18 -27.87
CA GLY A 1033 -33.20 4.26 -28.52
C GLY A 1033 -33.57 3.03 -27.67
N SER A 1034 -32.65 2.50 -26.87
CA SER A 1034 -32.92 1.38 -25.94
C SER A 1034 -32.45 1.58 -24.50
N TRP A 1035 -31.57 2.55 -24.28
CA TRP A 1035 -31.06 2.96 -22.98
C TRP A 1035 -30.65 4.44 -23.06
N TYR A 1036 -30.33 5.05 -21.91
CA TYR A 1036 -29.78 6.40 -21.87
C TYR A 1036 -28.27 6.38 -22.08
N ARG A 1037 -27.74 7.37 -22.80
CA ARG A 1037 -26.30 7.59 -22.98
C ARG A 1037 -25.61 7.81 -21.64
N ARG A 1038 -24.30 7.62 -21.62
CA ARG A 1038 -23.47 7.87 -20.44
C ARG A 1038 -23.09 9.34 -20.29
N ALA A 1039 -22.64 9.93 -21.39
CA ALA A 1039 -22.10 11.30 -21.43
C ALA A 1039 -21.95 11.79 -22.88
N TYR A 1040 -21.54 13.05 -23.02
CA TYR A 1040 -21.01 13.62 -24.25
C TYR A 1040 -19.60 14.15 -24.00
N PHE A 1041 -18.68 13.90 -24.94
CA PHE A 1041 -17.34 14.49 -24.92
C PHE A 1041 -17.40 16.00 -25.23
N ASP A 1042 -16.30 16.71 -24.99
CA ASP A 1042 -16.16 18.15 -25.30
C ASP A 1042 -16.43 18.52 -26.77
N ASP A 1043 -16.26 17.56 -27.69
CA ASP A 1043 -16.54 17.72 -29.13
C ASP A 1043 -17.98 17.32 -29.53
N GLY A 1044 -18.81 16.90 -28.57
CA GLY A 1044 -20.17 16.43 -28.78
C GLY A 1044 -20.28 14.94 -29.14
N THR A 1045 -19.17 14.20 -29.21
CA THR A 1045 -19.21 12.75 -29.45
C THR A 1045 -19.95 12.04 -28.29
N PRO A 1046 -20.95 11.18 -28.57
CA PRO A 1046 -21.65 10.46 -27.52
C PRO A 1046 -20.80 9.33 -26.92
N LEU A 1047 -20.96 9.11 -25.62
CA LEU A 1047 -20.40 7.99 -24.86
C LEU A 1047 -21.54 7.17 -24.23
N GLY A 1048 -21.40 5.85 -24.12
CA GLY A 1048 -22.49 5.00 -23.64
C GLY A 1048 -23.59 4.83 -24.69
N SER A 1049 -23.21 4.81 -25.96
CA SER A 1049 -24.12 4.73 -27.11
C SER A 1049 -23.90 3.45 -27.91
N CYS A 1050 -24.96 2.97 -28.55
CA CYS A 1050 -24.92 1.89 -29.55
C CYS A 1050 -24.01 2.18 -30.75
N LEU A 1051 -23.59 3.45 -30.94
CA LEU A 1051 -22.62 3.86 -31.95
C LEU A 1051 -21.16 3.62 -31.53
N ASN A 1052 -20.90 3.32 -30.26
CA ASN A 1052 -19.56 3.12 -29.75
C ASN A 1052 -19.10 1.65 -29.89
N ASP A 1053 -17.81 1.42 -30.16
CA ASP A 1053 -17.23 0.08 -30.15
C ASP A 1053 -16.89 -0.42 -28.73
N GLU A 1054 -16.74 0.51 -27.78
CA GLU A 1054 -16.41 0.30 -26.38
C GLU A 1054 -17.34 1.15 -25.51
N CYS A 1055 -17.71 0.68 -24.31
CA CYS A 1055 -18.67 1.32 -23.42
C CYS A 1055 -19.97 1.67 -24.15
N GLN A 1056 -20.66 0.64 -24.68
CA GLN A 1056 -21.94 0.83 -25.38
C GLN A 1056 -23.10 1.13 -24.44
N ILE A 1057 -23.07 0.53 -23.24
CA ILE A 1057 -24.04 0.76 -22.19
C ILE A 1057 -23.32 0.84 -20.85
N ASP A 1058 -23.65 1.86 -20.06
CA ASP A 1058 -23.21 2.03 -18.68
C ASP A 1058 -24.43 1.89 -17.75
N ALA A 1059 -24.27 1.20 -16.62
CA ALA A 1059 -25.33 0.91 -15.66
C ALA A 1059 -25.83 2.17 -14.93
N ILE A 1060 -24.96 3.15 -14.65
CA ILE A 1060 -25.29 4.22 -13.70
C ILE A 1060 -26.37 5.19 -14.20
N PRO A 1061 -26.39 5.65 -15.48
CA PRO A 1061 -27.46 6.53 -15.95
C PRO A 1061 -28.81 5.81 -15.96
N GLN A 1062 -28.82 4.48 -16.19
CA GLN A 1062 -30.05 3.69 -16.26
C GLN A 1062 -30.67 3.51 -14.88
N ALA A 1063 -29.83 3.15 -13.90
CA ALA A 1063 -30.26 3.02 -12.52
C ALA A 1063 -30.81 4.36 -11.99
N TRP A 1064 -30.12 5.47 -12.27
CA TRP A 1064 -30.54 6.78 -11.78
C TRP A 1064 -31.75 7.39 -12.50
N ALA A 1065 -31.99 7.02 -13.75
CA ALA A 1065 -33.26 7.33 -14.42
C ALA A 1065 -34.45 6.80 -13.61
N VAL A 1066 -34.36 5.56 -13.11
CA VAL A 1066 -35.38 4.96 -12.22
C VAL A 1066 -35.38 5.61 -10.84
N ILE A 1067 -34.22 5.75 -10.20
CA ILE A 1067 -34.09 6.27 -8.82
C ILE A 1067 -34.67 7.68 -8.71
N SER A 1068 -34.50 8.51 -9.73
CA SER A 1068 -35.04 9.88 -9.77
C SER A 1068 -36.58 9.94 -9.70
N GLY A 1069 -37.24 8.84 -10.10
CA GLY A 1069 -38.69 8.77 -10.28
C GLY A 1069 -39.23 9.80 -11.28
N ALA A 1070 -38.40 10.29 -12.20
CA ALA A 1070 -38.75 11.37 -13.13
C ALA A 1070 -38.60 10.99 -14.61
N ALA A 1071 -37.88 9.92 -14.91
CA ALA A 1071 -37.77 9.39 -16.27
C ALA A 1071 -39.12 8.85 -16.78
N ASP A 1072 -39.27 8.80 -18.10
CA ASP A 1072 -40.38 8.09 -18.73
C ASP A 1072 -40.41 6.63 -18.24
N PRO A 1073 -41.53 6.14 -17.66
CA PRO A 1073 -41.57 4.82 -17.04
C PRO A 1073 -41.28 3.66 -18.01
N GLU A 1074 -41.68 3.78 -19.29
CA GLU A 1074 -41.46 2.73 -20.28
C GLU A 1074 -39.98 2.68 -20.68
N ARG A 1075 -39.37 3.86 -20.92
CA ARG A 1075 -37.93 3.97 -21.21
C ARG A 1075 -37.06 3.52 -20.05
N ALA A 1076 -37.38 3.93 -18.83
CA ALA A 1076 -36.65 3.52 -17.63
C ALA A 1076 -36.72 1.99 -17.43
N SER A 1077 -37.90 1.39 -17.64
CA SER A 1077 -38.07 -0.07 -17.61
C SER A 1077 -37.30 -0.76 -18.75
N GLN A 1078 -37.30 -0.20 -19.95
CA GLN A 1078 -36.54 -0.71 -21.10
C GLN A 1078 -35.03 -0.66 -20.86
N ALA A 1079 -34.52 0.45 -20.32
CA ALA A 1079 -33.11 0.61 -19.99
C ALA A 1079 -32.66 -0.41 -18.94
N MET A 1080 -33.46 -0.66 -17.89
CA MET A 1080 -33.14 -1.69 -16.88
C MET A 1080 -33.20 -3.12 -17.44
N ARG A 1081 -34.07 -3.40 -18.42
CA ARG A 1081 -34.01 -4.68 -19.17
C ARG A 1081 -32.72 -4.80 -19.98
N ALA A 1082 -32.22 -3.70 -20.55
CA ALA A 1082 -30.93 -3.69 -21.24
C ALA A 1082 -29.77 -3.94 -20.27
N VAL A 1083 -29.78 -3.34 -19.07
CA VAL A 1083 -28.81 -3.63 -18.00
C VAL A 1083 -28.82 -5.11 -17.63
N TRP A 1084 -30.00 -5.69 -17.37
CA TRP A 1084 -30.10 -7.13 -17.07
C TRP A 1084 -29.52 -8.00 -18.19
N LYS A 1085 -29.82 -7.67 -19.45
CA LYS A 1085 -29.37 -8.46 -20.60
C LYS A 1085 -27.88 -8.34 -20.89
N GLN A 1086 -27.29 -7.16 -20.71
CA GLN A 1086 -25.93 -6.84 -21.18
C GLN A 1086 -24.89 -6.78 -20.07
N LEU A 1087 -25.27 -6.41 -18.85
CA LEU A 1087 -24.32 -6.12 -17.76
C LEU A 1087 -24.42 -7.09 -16.58
N VAL A 1088 -25.50 -7.85 -16.47
CA VAL A 1088 -25.65 -8.87 -15.41
C VAL A 1088 -25.19 -10.23 -15.94
N ARG A 1089 -24.23 -10.85 -15.23
CA ARG A 1089 -23.69 -12.18 -15.53
C ARG A 1089 -23.97 -13.12 -14.35
N PRO A 1090 -25.11 -13.82 -14.33
CA PRO A 1090 -25.52 -14.63 -13.17
C PRO A 1090 -24.54 -15.76 -12.83
N GLU A 1091 -23.96 -16.40 -13.85
CA GLU A 1091 -23.00 -17.52 -13.67
C GLU A 1091 -21.70 -17.06 -12.98
N ASP A 1092 -21.33 -15.80 -13.20
CA ASP A 1092 -20.15 -15.18 -12.58
C ASP A 1092 -20.48 -14.40 -11.31
N LYS A 1093 -21.77 -14.27 -10.96
CA LYS A 1093 -22.29 -13.43 -9.87
C LYS A 1093 -21.81 -11.97 -10.02
N LEU A 1094 -21.89 -11.41 -11.23
CA LEU A 1094 -21.42 -10.06 -11.55
C LEU A 1094 -22.53 -9.15 -12.06
N ILE A 1095 -22.42 -7.87 -11.69
CA ILE A 1095 -23.14 -6.73 -12.25
C ILE A 1095 -22.08 -5.73 -12.73
N GLN A 1096 -21.77 -5.76 -14.02
CA GLN A 1096 -20.72 -4.91 -14.62
C GLN A 1096 -21.14 -3.43 -14.63
N LEU A 1097 -20.15 -2.54 -14.53
CA LEU A 1097 -20.37 -1.10 -14.65
C LEU A 1097 -20.76 -0.69 -16.07
N PHE A 1098 -20.02 -1.18 -17.07
CA PHE A 1098 -20.32 -0.99 -18.48
C PHE A 1098 -19.71 -2.12 -19.33
N ASP A 1099 -20.15 -2.24 -20.58
CA ASP A 1099 -19.63 -3.22 -21.53
C ASP A 1099 -19.76 -2.68 -22.98
N PRO A 1100 -18.83 -3.01 -23.90
CA PRO A 1100 -17.50 -3.63 -23.66
C PRO A 1100 -16.53 -2.71 -22.90
N PRO A 1101 -15.48 -3.25 -22.23
CA PRO A 1101 -14.42 -2.44 -21.62
C PRO A 1101 -13.62 -1.64 -22.66
N PHE A 1102 -13.00 -0.53 -22.25
CA PHE A 1102 -12.06 0.22 -23.10
C PHE A 1102 -10.73 -0.54 -23.25
N ASP A 1103 -10.21 -0.65 -24.47
CA ASP A 1103 -8.91 -1.26 -24.76
C ASP A 1103 -8.20 -0.56 -25.94
N LYS A 1104 -8.69 -0.76 -27.17
CA LYS A 1104 -8.02 -0.38 -28.42
C LYS A 1104 -8.80 0.63 -29.26
N GLY A 1105 -10.04 0.95 -28.88
CA GLY A 1105 -10.93 1.85 -29.60
C GLY A 1105 -10.40 3.28 -29.68
N ALA A 1106 -11.08 4.15 -30.44
CA ALA A 1106 -10.66 5.53 -30.62
C ALA A 1106 -10.95 6.41 -29.38
N LEU A 1107 -11.97 6.08 -28.59
CA LEU A 1107 -12.43 6.89 -27.45
C LEU A 1107 -11.33 7.05 -26.38
N GLN A 1108 -11.22 8.27 -25.84
CA GLN A 1108 -10.21 8.64 -24.83
C GLN A 1108 -10.90 9.21 -23.57
N PRO A 1109 -11.62 8.38 -22.79
CA PRO A 1109 -12.37 8.84 -21.62
C PRO A 1109 -11.48 9.33 -20.47
N GLY A 1110 -10.20 8.93 -20.44
CA GLY A 1110 -9.28 9.24 -19.36
C GLY A 1110 -8.43 8.04 -18.94
N TYR A 1111 -7.90 8.08 -17.72
CA TYR A 1111 -6.99 7.03 -17.25
C TYR A 1111 -7.66 5.66 -17.06
N ILE A 1112 -8.99 5.60 -17.05
CA ILE A 1112 -9.75 4.34 -17.00
C ILE A 1112 -9.33 3.35 -18.09
N LYS A 1113 -8.96 3.84 -19.28
CA LYS A 1113 -8.49 3.02 -20.39
C LYS A 1113 -7.09 2.41 -20.17
N GLY A 1114 -6.32 2.98 -19.24
CA GLY A 1114 -5.04 2.44 -18.82
C GLY A 1114 -5.19 1.15 -18.00
N TYR A 1115 -6.34 0.92 -17.36
CA TYR A 1115 -6.61 -0.36 -16.70
C TYR A 1115 -6.69 -1.49 -17.72
N VAL A 1116 -6.27 -2.69 -17.30
CA VAL A 1116 -6.55 -3.93 -18.04
C VAL A 1116 -8.06 -4.06 -18.25
N PRO A 1117 -8.53 -4.46 -19.46
CA PRO A 1117 -9.97 -4.61 -19.72
C PRO A 1117 -10.66 -5.59 -18.76
N GLY A 1118 -11.85 -5.22 -18.28
CA GLY A 1118 -12.67 -6.01 -17.34
C GLY A 1118 -12.16 -6.00 -15.89
N ILE A 1119 -11.18 -5.15 -15.60
CA ILE A 1119 -10.67 -4.91 -14.25
C ILE A 1119 -11.19 -3.55 -13.80
N ARG A 1120 -11.63 -3.46 -12.54
CA ARG A 1120 -11.97 -2.17 -11.91
C ARG A 1120 -13.12 -1.44 -12.58
N GLU A 1121 -13.08 -0.11 -12.59
CA GLU A 1121 -14.01 0.76 -13.30
C GLU A 1121 -14.03 0.47 -14.81
N ASN A 1122 -12.99 -0.15 -15.40
CA ASN A 1122 -12.93 -0.48 -16.83
C ASN A 1122 -13.68 -1.78 -17.18
N GLY A 1123 -15.01 -1.78 -17.04
CA GLY A 1123 -15.90 -2.89 -17.40
C GLY A 1123 -15.94 -4.06 -16.40
N GLY A 1124 -15.31 -3.93 -15.23
CA GLY A 1124 -15.53 -4.82 -14.10
C GLY A 1124 -16.84 -4.49 -13.35
N GLN A 1125 -17.13 -5.23 -12.28
CA GLN A 1125 -18.15 -4.82 -11.31
C GLN A 1125 -17.53 -3.81 -10.36
N TYR A 1126 -18.11 -2.62 -10.30
CA TYR A 1126 -17.88 -1.69 -9.21
C TYR A 1126 -19.08 -1.77 -8.26
N THR A 1127 -18.90 -2.36 -7.07
CA THR A 1127 -20.01 -2.82 -6.23
C THR A 1127 -20.95 -1.68 -5.84
N HIS A 1128 -20.43 -0.46 -5.66
CA HIS A 1128 -21.24 0.74 -5.43
C HIS A 1128 -22.23 1.04 -6.57
N ALA A 1129 -21.78 1.03 -7.83
CA ALA A 1129 -22.67 1.23 -8.97
C ALA A 1129 -23.66 0.06 -9.14
N ALA A 1130 -23.18 -1.17 -8.91
CA ALA A 1130 -24.02 -2.35 -8.93
C ALA A 1130 -25.14 -2.28 -7.89
N ALA A 1131 -24.89 -1.69 -6.72
CA ALA A 1131 -25.89 -1.42 -5.72
C ALA A 1131 -27.01 -0.50 -6.25
N TRP A 1132 -26.70 0.57 -7.00
CA TRP A 1132 -27.74 1.38 -7.64
C TRP A 1132 -28.65 0.58 -8.58
N VAL A 1133 -28.10 -0.42 -9.29
CA VAL A 1133 -28.90 -1.33 -10.12
C VAL A 1133 -29.88 -2.15 -9.25
N VAL A 1134 -29.44 -2.65 -8.10
CA VAL A 1134 -30.30 -3.36 -7.14
C VAL A 1134 -31.44 -2.46 -6.66
N TRP A 1135 -31.13 -1.22 -6.27
CA TRP A 1135 -32.13 -0.25 -5.79
C TRP A 1135 -33.13 0.15 -6.86
N ALA A 1136 -32.65 0.47 -8.06
CA ALA A 1136 -33.50 0.77 -9.20
C ALA A 1136 -34.46 -0.39 -9.50
N THR A 1137 -33.95 -1.63 -9.48
CA THR A 1137 -34.78 -2.83 -9.69
C THR A 1137 -35.88 -2.97 -8.63
N ALA A 1138 -35.55 -2.72 -7.36
CA ALA A 1138 -36.55 -2.72 -6.29
C ALA A 1138 -37.59 -1.59 -6.46
N LEU A 1139 -37.17 -0.38 -6.87
CA LEU A 1139 -38.06 0.75 -7.11
C LEU A 1139 -39.03 0.54 -8.28
N LEU A 1140 -38.66 -0.30 -9.26
CA LEU A 1140 -39.55 -0.77 -10.33
C LEU A 1140 -40.60 -1.79 -9.86
N GLY A 1141 -40.50 -2.27 -8.61
CA GLY A 1141 -41.42 -3.26 -8.04
C GLY A 1141 -41.05 -4.72 -8.31
N ASP A 1142 -39.85 -5.00 -8.85
CA ASP A 1142 -39.35 -6.37 -9.06
C ASP A 1142 -38.49 -6.83 -7.88
N GLY A 1143 -39.16 -7.16 -6.76
CA GLY A 1143 -38.51 -7.54 -5.51
C GLY A 1143 -37.72 -8.85 -5.58
N ASP A 1144 -38.19 -9.84 -6.34
CA ASP A 1144 -37.50 -11.12 -6.52
C ASP A 1144 -36.17 -10.91 -7.24
N ARG A 1145 -36.18 -10.12 -8.32
CA ARG A 1145 -34.96 -9.75 -9.06
C ARG A 1145 -34.02 -8.90 -8.23
N ALA A 1146 -34.54 -7.93 -7.48
CA ALA A 1146 -33.72 -7.10 -6.61
C ALA A 1146 -32.99 -7.96 -5.56
N PHE A 1147 -33.67 -8.95 -4.97
CA PHE A 1147 -33.05 -9.87 -4.02
C PHE A 1147 -32.03 -10.81 -4.69
N GLU A 1148 -32.28 -11.25 -5.93
CA GLU A 1148 -31.33 -12.00 -6.74
C GLU A 1148 -30.04 -11.20 -6.97
N LEU A 1149 -30.16 -9.95 -7.42
CA LEU A 1149 -29.01 -9.06 -7.65
C LEU A 1149 -28.28 -8.72 -6.34
N TRP A 1150 -29.00 -8.44 -5.24
CA TRP A 1150 -28.38 -8.23 -3.93
C TRP A 1150 -27.59 -9.46 -3.48
N SER A 1151 -28.13 -10.67 -3.72
CA SER A 1151 -27.46 -11.92 -3.40
C SER A 1151 -26.17 -12.11 -4.20
N MET A 1152 -26.06 -11.55 -5.40
CA MET A 1152 -24.81 -11.50 -6.18
C MET A 1152 -23.80 -10.49 -5.61
N LEU A 1153 -24.21 -9.51 -4.79
CA LEU A 1153 -23.28 -8.58 -4.14
C LEU A 1153 -22.82 -9.06 -2.75
N ASN A 1154 -23.54 -10.00 -2.14
CA ASN A 1154 -23.24 -10.47 -0.80
C ASN A 1154 -21.96 -11.34 -0.77
N PRO A 1155 -20.90 -10.91 -0.04
CA PRO A 1155 -19.62 -11.62 0.01
C PRO A 1155 -19.74 -13.06 0.56
N ILE A 1156 -20.74 -13.34 1.40
CA ILE A 1156 -21.01 -14.69 1.90
C ILE A 1156 -21.32 -15.64 0.73
N ASN A 1157 -22.09 -15.17 -0.26
CA ASN A 1157 -22.48 -15.97 -1.41
C ASN A 1157 -21.35 -16.17 -2.42
N HIS A 1158 -20.27 -15.38 -2.31
CA HIS A 1158 -19.04 -15.54 -3.10
C HIS A 1158 -18.04 -16.51 -2.49
N ALA A 1159 -18.31 -17.03 -1.30
CA ALA A 1159 -17.40 -17.91 -0.58
C ALA A 1159 -18.17 -19.00 0.17
N LEU A 1160 -19.13 -19.68 -0.48
CA LEU A 1160 -19.89 -20.77 0.14
C LEU A 1160 -19.14 -22.11 0.14
N SER A 1161 -18.14 -22.24 -0.73
CA SER A 1161 -17.30 -23.42 -0.89
C SER A 1161 -15.80 -23.03 -0.88
N PRO A 1162 -14.90 -24.00 -0.68
CA PRO A 1162 -13.46 -23.76 -0.84
C PRO A 1162 -13.09 -23.22 -2.22
N GLU A 1163 -13.73 -23.72 -3.28
CA GLU A 1163 -13.52 -23.31 -4.66
C GLU A 1163 -14.00 -21.86 -4.89
N ASP A 1164 -15.19 -21.53 -4.39
CA ASP A 1164 -15.71 -20.15 -4.42
C ASP A 1164 -14.76 -19.21 -3.67
N THR A 1165 -14.23 -19.65 -2.55
CA THR A 1165 -13.28 -18.86 -1.75
C THR A 1165 -11.96 -18.60 -2.49
N GLU A 1166 -11.43 -19.58 -3.22
CA GLU A 1166 -10.26 -19.38 -4.09
C GLU A 1166 -10.54 -18.48 -5.29
N ARG A 1167 -11.79 -18.47 -5.78
CA ARG A 1167 -12.22 -17.57 -6.85
C ARG A 1167 -12.34 -16.13 -6.33
N TYR A 1168 -13.07 -15.93 -5.22
CA TYR A 1168 -13.37 -14.61 -4.66
C TYR A 1168 -12.19 -13.95 -3.96
N MET A 1169 -11.26 -14.75 -3.42
CA MET A 1169 -9.98 -14.35 -2.83
C MET A 1169 -10.08 -13.61 -1.47
N VAL A 1170 -10.84 -12.52 -1.43
CA VAL A 1170 -10.90 -11.57 -0.31
C VAL A 1170 -11.89 -12.01 0.80
N GLU A 1171 -12.05 -11.19 1.83
CA GLU A 1171 -12.84 -11.49 3.01
C GLU A 1171 -14.33 -11.76 2.70
N PRO A 1172 -14.90 -12.87 3.19
CA PRO A 1172 -16.31 -13.21 2.94
C PRO A 1172 -17.31 -12.53 3.89
N TYR A 1173 -16.84 -11.65 4.76
CA TYR A 1173 -17.62 -10.94 5.77
C TYR A 1173 -17.63 -9.41 5.59
N VAL A 1174 -16.99 -8.90 4.53
CA VAL A 1174 -17.06 -7.49 4.11
C VAL A 1174 -17.25 -7.41 2.61
N VAL A 1175 -17.96 -6.38 2.15
CA VAL A 1175 -18.23 -6.18 0.72
C VAL A 1175 -17.00 -5.58 0.05
N SER A 1176 -16.51 -6.17 -1.04
CA SER A 1176 -15.40 -5.61 -1.82
C SER A 1176 -15.85 -4.40 -2.64
N ALA A 1177 -14.93 -3.46 -2.87
CA ALA A 1177 -15.20 -2.30 -3.73
C ALA A 1177 -15.44 -2.71 -5.18
N ASP A 1178 -14.70 -3.71 -5.67
CA ASP A 1178 -14.81 -4.21 -7.03
C ASP A 1178 -14.68 -5.74 -7.10
N VAL A 1179 -15.24 -6.30 -8.17
CA VAL A 1179 -15.11 -7.71 -8.57
C VAL A 1179 -14.75 -7.76 -10.05
N TYR A 1180 -13.70 -8.48 -10.39
CA TYR A 1180 -13.16 -8.51 -11.74
C TYR A 1180 -14.04 -9.32 -12.70
N GLY A 1181 -14.21 -8.81 -13.92
CA GLY A 1181 -15.07 -9.38 -14.96
C GLY A 1181 -14.33 -10.13 -16.07
N ALA A 1182 -13.02 -9.95 -16.20
CA ALA A 1182 -12.21 -10.57 -17.25
C ALA A 1182 -11.32 -11.73 -16.76
N PHE A 1183 -11.14 -12.71 -17.64
CA PHE A 1183 -10.22 -13.84 -17.45
C PHE A 1183 -8.77 -13.32 -17.34
N PRO A 1184 -7.90 -13.93 -16.50
CA PRO A 1184 -8.14 -15.10 -15.64
C PRO A 1184 -8.74 -14.79 -14.26
N HIS A 1185 -9.19 -13.56 -14.02
CA HIS A 1185 -9.59 -13.10 -12.69
C HIS A 1185 -11.11 -12.99 -12.49
N THR A 1186 -11.94 -13.53 -13.40
CA THR A 1186 -13.40 -13.39 -13.32
C THR A 1186 -13.96 -13.90 -11.97
N GLY A 1187 -14.65 -13.03 -11.24
CA GLY A 1187 -15.23 -13.31 -9.92
C GLY A 1187 -14.27 -13.08 -8.74
N ARG A 1188 -13.03 -12.64 -9.02
CA ARG A 1188 -12.08 -12.23 -7.97
C ARG A 1188 -12.50 -10.89 -7.38
N GLY A 1189 -12.75 -10.87 -6.08
CA GLY A 1189 -12.87 -9.66 -5.32
C GLY A 1189 -11.53 -8.92 -5.30
N ALA A 1190 -11.59 -7.62 -5.46
CA ALA A 1190 -10.42 -6.77 -5.40
C ALA A 1190 -10.66 -5.60 -4.47
N GLY A 1191 -9.58 -5.26 -3.77
CA GLY A 1191 -9.68 -4.44 -2.58
C GLY A 1191 -9.16 -3.03 -2.74
N ARG A 1192 -8.89 -2.49 -3.93
CA ARG A 1192 -8.45 -1.09 -4.02
C ARG A 1192 -9.63 -0.11 -3.92
N GLY A 1193 -9.44 1.01 -3.27
CA GLY A 1193 -10.48 1.55 -2.39
C GLY A 1193 -10.06 1.17 -0.99
N ILE A 1194 -10.40 1.97 0.01
CA ILE A 1194 -10.58 1.41 1.36
C ILE A 1194 -11.39 0.11 1.19
N GLN A 1195 -11.25 -0.88 2.05
CA GLN A 1195 -11.93 -2.18 1.96
C GLN A 1195 -13.48 -2.07 1.90
N ASP A 1196 -13.99 -0.86 1.72
CA ASP A 1196 -15.25 -0.30 2.14
C ASP A 1196 -15.69 0.92 1.27
N ARG A 1197 -15.42 0.98 -0.05
CA ARG A 1197 -16.28 1.82 -0.94
C ARG A 1197 -17.74 1.29 -1.19
N PRO A 1198 -18.40 0.39 -0.41
CA PRO A 1198 -19.83 0.16 -0.51
C PRO A 1198 -20.67 1.19 0.26
N ALA A 1199 -20.20 2.41 0.53
CA ALA A 1199 -21.05 3.51 1.02
C ALA A 1199 -22.42 3.55 0.31
N GLY A 1200 -22.37 3.52 -1.02
CA GLY A 1200 -23.53 3.43 -1.88
C GLY A 1200 -24.18 2.05 -1.99
N CYS A 1201 -23.59 0.98 -1.45
CA CYS A 1201 -24.28 -0.31 -1.24
C CYS A 1201 -24.98 -0.38 0.11
N ILE A 1202 -24.52 0.35 1.13
CA ILE A 1202 -24.97 0.20 2.52
C ILE A 1202 -26.03 1.26 2.85
N ALA A 1203 -25.83 2.51 2.43
CA ALA A 1203 -26.91 3.51 2.39
C ALA A 1203 -28.07 3.01 1.52
N LEU A 1204 -27.74 2.19 0.53
CA LEU A 1204 -28.69 1.61 -0.40
C LEU A 1204 -29.29 0.29 0.07
N ALA A 1205 -28.60 -0.52 0.87
CA ALA A 1205 -29.21 -1.65 1.56
C ALA A 1205 -30.25 -1.16 2.59
N TRP A 1206 -29.99 0.00 3.20
CA TRP A 1206 -30.94 0.70 4.06
C TRP A 1206 -32.06 1.41 3.30
N LYS A 1207 -31.78 2.04 2.15
CA LYS A 1207 -32.85 2.57 1.28
C LYS A 1207 -33.63 1.48 0.55
N LEU A 1208 -33.03 0.32 0.27
CA LEU A 1208 -33.72 -0.91 -0.16
C LEU A 1208 -34.66 -1.36 0.96
N PHE A 1209 -34.15 -1.42 2.19
CA PHE A 1209 -34.96 -1.72 3.38
C PHE A 1209 -36.10 -0.71 3.58
N SER A 1210 -35.84 0.60 3.50
CA SER A 1210 -36.90 1.63 3.55
C SER A 1210 -37.85 1.54 2.35
N ALA A 1211 -37.39 1.21 1.14
CA ALA A 1211 -38.28 0.96 0.00
C ALA A 1211 -39.16 -0.29 0.20
N PHE A 1212 -38.65 -1.33 0.88
CA PHE A 1212 -39.43 -2.50 1.28
C PHE A 1212 -40.44 -2.19 2.40
N VAL A 1213 -40.15 -1.21 3.26
CA VAL A 1213 -40.97 -0.87 4.45
C VAL A 1213 -41.94 0.30 4.22
N GLU A 1214 -41.52 1.40 3.61
CA GLU A 1214 -42.29 2.65 3.45
C GLU A 1214 -43.31 2.61 2.31
N ARG A 1215 -43.11 1.79 1.28
CA ARG A 1215 -44.02 1.77 0.12
C ARG A 1215 -45.27 0.91 0.29
N GLU A 1216 -45.49 0.29 1.45
CA GLU A 1216 -46.47 -0.81 1.54
C GLU A 1216 -46.33 -1.70 0.29
N ILE A 1217 -45.11 -2.17 -0.01
CA ILE A 1217 -44.97 -3.38 -0.82
C ILE A 1217 -45.43 -4.52 0.10
N ILE A 1218 -46.72 -4.48 0.46
CA ILE A 1218 -47.53 -5.65 0.69
C ILE A 1218 -47.18 -6.50 -0.51
N PHE A 1219 -46.56 -7.66 -0.27
CA PHE A 1219 -46.52 -8.74 -1.23
C PHE A 1219 -47.98 -8.99 -1.64
N SER A 1220 -48.44 -8.26 -2.66
CA SER A 1220 -49.86 -8.19 -2.94
C SER A 1220 -50.26 -9.59 -3.37
N SER A 1221 -51.18 -10.13 -2.59
CA SER A 1221 -51.70 -11.46 -2.70
C SER A 1221 -52.38 -11.64 -4.06
N SER A 1222 -51.63 -12.00 -5.10
CA SER A 1222 -52.10 -12.89 -6.15
C SER A 1222 -50.94 -13.35 -7.03
N ARG A 1223 -50.56 -14.62 -6.83
CA ARG A 1223 -49.73 -15.50 -7.69
C ARG A 1223 -48.21 -15.57 -7.51
N ALA A 1224 -47.53 -14.63 -6.85
CA ALA A 1224 -46.10 -14.78 -6.54
C ALA A 1224 -45.88 -15.55 -5.22
N PHE A 1225 -44.91 -16.47 -5.16
CA PHE A 1225 -44.68 -17.47 -4.10
C PHE A 1225 -45.68 -18.66 -4.03
N ARG A 1226 -45.79 -19.42 -5.11
CA ARG A 1226 -46.06 -20.88 -5.01
C ARG A 1226 -44.79 -21.66 -5.38
N ARG A 1227 -43.82 -21.74 -4.47
CA ARG A 1227 -42.91 -22.91 -4.27
C ARG A 1227 -41.85 -22.71 -3.18
N SER A 1228 -42.23 -22.25 -1.99
CA SER A 1228 -41.47 -22.49 -0.76
C SER A 1228 -42.25 -22.05 0.50
N GLY A 1229 -43.14 -22.93 0.99
CA GLY A 1229 -43.67 -22.93 2.38
C GLY A 1229 -44.54 -21.73 2.86
N PRO A 1230 -45.68 -21.94 3.55
CA PRO A 1230 -46.46 -20.86 4.14
C PRO A 1230 -45.87 -20.43 5.50
N GLY A 1231 -45.49 -19.15 5.65
CA GLY A 1231 -45.22 -18.56 6.99
C GLY A 1231 -44.03 -17.61 7.14
N THR A 1232 -43.70 -16.77 6.16
CA THR A 1232 -42.63 -15.77 6.33
C THR A 1232 -43.11 -14.62 7.22
N ARG A 1233 -42.62 -14.55 8.47
CA ARG A 1233 -42.88 -13.46 9.43
C ARG A 1233 -41.63 -12.58 9.53
N TRP A 1234 -41.77 -11.30 9.23
CA TRP A 1234 -40.72 -10.29 9.43
C TRP A 1234 -40.88 -9.67 10.82
N THR A 1235 -39.79 -9.56 11.57
CA THR A 1235 -39.80 -9.01 12.94
C THR A 1235 -38.85 -7.83 12.96
N PHE A 1236 -39.33 -6.64 13.31
CA PHE A 1236 -38.51 -5.43 13.40
C PHE A 1236 -38.35 -5.03 14.87
N GLY A 1237 -37.14 -4.68 15.27
CA GLY A 1237 -36.88 -4.02 16.55
C GLY A 1237 -36.58 -2.54 16.30
N TRP A 1238 -37.35 -1.64 16.91
CA TRP A 1238 -37.04 -0.20 16.99
C TRP A 1238 -37.10 0.18 18.47
N GLY A 1239 -35.93 0.36 19.09
CA GLY A 1239 -35.84 0.49 20.55
C GLY A 1239 -36.35 -0.77 21.31
N PRO A 1240 -36.69 -0.67 22.61
CA PRO A 1240 -37.03 -1.82 23.46
C PRO A 1240 -38.39 -2.47 23.17
N ARG A 1241 -39.09 -2.13 22.08
CA ARG A 1241 -40.35 -2.76 21.67
C ARG A 1241 -40.29 -3.23 20.21
N PRO A 1242 -40.47 -4.53 19.92
CA PRO A 1242 -40.53 -5.00 18.54
C PRO A 1242 -41.83 -4.58 17.86
N ILE A 1243 -41.73 -4.00 16.67
CA ILE A 1243 -42.84 -3.79 15.74
C ILE A 1243 -42.85 -5.00 14.80
N THR A 1244 -43.95 -5.75 14.77
CA THR A 1244 -44.11 -6.90 13.86
C THR A 1244 -45.05 -6.50 12.73
N SER A 1245 -44.58 -6.49 11.48
CA SER A 1245 -45.49 -6.49 10.33
C SER A 1245 -45.85 -7.94 9.99
N ARG A 1246 -47.10 -8.17 9.56
CA ARG A 1246 -47.60 -9.49 9.18
C ARG A 1246 -47.47 -9.71 7.68
#